data_AF-A0A3M1TYC2-F1
#
_entry.id   AF-A0A3M1TYC2-F1
#
_cell.length_a   1.000
_cell.length_b   1.000
_cell.length_c   1.000
_cell.angle_alpha   90.00
_cell.angle_beta   90.00
_cell.angle_gamma   90.00
#
_symmetry.space_group_name_H-M   'P 1'
#
loop_
_entity.id
_entity.type
_entity.pdbx_description
1 polymer ?
#
loop_
_entity_poly.entity_id
_entity_poly.type
_entity_poly.pdbx_seq_one_letter_code
_entity_poly.pdbx_strand_id
1 'polypeptide(L)'
;MNSKGFPGKMASDTTNRLGARLVQAGLLTPEQLERALAYQQEVGGRLGDCLIEGGFLGEKDLLRFLAAEFKTRYVSTEKLAKVKIPSAILDKVPVKMAETALVLPILWDEARGVLSVVMAEPQNTALLEEVRIVSGARAVQSYIGTKSAVLAAVKKHYFGDISAFSDLQWTKQSRSDVRRLSEFYEGGGDSGSLSELRVPTESNPRINPNTGVVAPTSVREALASVRSASLTSDNDFIETLNVLVGLIELEHPGFKGHSAAVAKLVRSVSRRMGLSEREVNFNIIASYLHDIGKRHDRHIVLPRIAEEEGFRRDAKRYFRAPGRLFESVHLPVEVNAILGQLYEAWDASGVPDGRKGNEIALGARIIAAVDAYEDFIRVPRPGRSEPMERDEALAELEAYAGTLLDPTVVELVKKILTGDLMRQRLLADGQHILVVDPDPENVSLLELKLTQRGYVVSSARDVDRALELAPEADLVISETELPGETGFALLTELRNRGLDVPLIFVTADARSESVEHGLALGADDYVVKPYAVEVFLAKVKRCLDTRAAARSSGKAIHGNLDEMPLHDILMVLAEADRTGQLMVRGRSRTGEIFVENGRVVNAVFDDVRGEKALEALLSIASGTFVFTPDIPVLERTLDLGPDDIAGRLRQAAH
;
A
#
# COMPACT_ATOMS: atom_id res chain seq x y z
N MET A 1 19.82 -41.04 -41.25
CA MET A 1 19.94 -41.31 -39.81
C MET A 1 20.57 -40.08 -39.14
N ASN A 2 20.03 -39.73 -37.98
CA ASN A 2 20.23 -38.49 -37.24
C ASN A 2 21.68 -38.25 -36.76
N SER A 3 22.10 -36.98 -36.72
CA SER A 3 22.33 -36.28 -35.44
C SER A 3 22.82 -34.84 -35.70
N LYS A 4 22.00 -33.86 -35.27
CA LYS A 4 22.37 -32.45 -35.11
C LYS A 4 23.04 -32.28 -33.75
N GLY A 5 24.21 -31.64 -33.71
CA GLY A 5 24.80 -31.09 -32.50
C GLY A 5 25.02 -29.59 -32.67
N PHE A 6 24.24 -28.78 -31.96
CA PHE A 6 24.45 -27.33 -31.83
C PHE A 6 25.57 -27.06 -30.81
N PRO A 7 26.50 -26.11 -31.03
CA PRO A 7 27.49 -25.72 -30.04
C PRO A 7 26.85 -24.79 -29.00
N GLY A 8 26.99 -25.15 -27.72
CA GLY A 8 26.48 -24.40 -26.59
C GLY A 8 27.42 -23.29 -26.10
N LYS A 9 26.79 -22.18 -25.68
CA LYS A 9 27.21 -21.22 -24.64
C LYS A 9 28.57 -20.52 -24.78
N MET A 10 28.55 -19.33 -25.38
CA MET A 10 29.50 -18.24 -25.14
C MET A 10 28.87 -17.22 -24.18
N ALA A 11 29.05 -17.41 -22.86
CA ALA A 11 28.66 -16.41 -21.84
C ALA A 11 29.40 -16.62 -20.49
N SER A 12 30.71 -16.87 -20.49
CA SER A 12 31.49 -17.05 -19.25
C SER A 12 32.84 -16.29 -19.20
N ASP A 13 33.11 -15.35 -20.10
CA ASP A 13 34.48 -14.85 -20.32
C ASP A 13 34.79 -13.44 -19.74
N THR A 14 33.84 -12.77 -19.08
CA THR A 14 34.04 -11.38 -18.58
C THR A 14 34.39 -11.31 -17.08
N THR A 15 33.79 -12.16 -16.25
CA THR A 15 34.00 -12.17 -14.78
C THR A 15 35.40 -12.65 -14.39
N ASN A 16 36.03 -13.49 -15.23
CA ASN A 16 37.40 -13.98 -15.06
C ASN A 16 38.48 -12.90 -15.30
N ARG A 17 38.15 -11.77 -15.96
CA ARG A 17 39.13 -10.75 -16.34
C ARG A 17 39.47 -9.77 -15.22
N LEU A 18 38.53 -9.43 -14.33
CA LEU A 18 38.79 -8.49 -13.24
C LEU A 18 39.73 -9.09 -12.19
N GLY A 19 39.46 -10.32 -11.76
CA GLY A 19 40.28 -11.03 -10.78
C GLY A 19 41.73 -11.20 -11.24
N ALA A 20 41.93 -11.72 -12.46
CA ALA A 20 43.27 -11.91 -13.02
C ALA A 20 44.06 -10.60 -13.13
N ARG A 21 43.39 -9.49 -13.45
CA ARG A 21 44.03 -8.17 -13.58
C ARG A 21 44.37 -7.54 -12.23
N LEU A 22 43.57 -7.78 -11.20
CA LEU A 22 43.88 -7.37 -9.83
C LEU A 22 45.08 -8.15 -9.27
N VAL A 23 45.22 -9.44 -9.62
CA VAL A 23 46.40 -10.24 -9.29
C VAL A 23 47.64 -9.75 -10.03
N GLN A 24 47.52 -9.48 -11.33
CA GLN A 24 48.62 -8.91 -12.12
C GLN A 24 49.09 -7.53 -11.61
N ALA A 25 48.16 -6.73 -11.08
CA ALA A 25 48.45 -5.43 -10.48
C ALA A 25 49.04 -5.53 -9.05
N GLY A 26 49.17 -6.75 -8.51
CA GLY A 26 49.68 -6.99 -7.15
C GLY A 26 48.73 -6.55 -6.03
N LEU A 27 47.45 -6.32 -6.34
CA LEU A 27 46.43 -5.93 -5.36
C LEU A 27 45.75 -7.13 -4.69
N LEU A 28 45.86 -8.31 -5.29
CA LEU A 28 45.37 -9.58 -4.77
C LEU A 28 46.42 -10.67 -4.99
N THR A 29 46.51 -11.64 -4.09
CA THR A 29 47.21 -12.90 -4.37
C THR A 29 46.27 -13.88 -5.09
N PRO A 30 46.81 -14.87 -5.83
CA PRO A 30 46.00 -15.94 -6.43
C PRO A 30 45.09 -16.65 -5.42
N GLU A 31 45.58 -16.87 -4.20
CA GLU A 31 44.84 -17.52 -3.11
C GLU A 31 43.71 -16.62 -2.59
N GLN A 32 43.93 -15.30 -2.50
CA GLN A 32 42.88 -14.35 -2.13
C GLN A 32 41.78 -14.27 -3.19
N LEU A 33 42.15 -14.34 -4.47
CA LEU A 33 41.19 -14.36 -5.57
C LEU A 33 40.34 -15.65 -5.55
N GLU A 34 40.95 -16.80 -5.29
CA GLU A 34 40.24 -18.08 -5.21
C GLU A 34 39.22 -18.07 -4.06
N ARG A 35 39.60 -17.55 -2.88
CA ARG A 35 38.70 -17.37 -1.74
C ARG A 35 37.57 -16.38 -2.03
N ALA A 36 37.86 -15.29 -2.75
CA ALA A 36 36.85 -14.31 -3.13
C ALA A 36 35.85 -14.88 -4.16
N LEU A 37 36.31 -15.74 -5.08
CA LEU A 37 35.44 -16.44 -6.03
C LEU A 37 34.58 -17.50 -5.34
N ALA A 38 35.13 -18.22 -4.37
CA ALA A 38 34.35 -19.14 -3.53
C ALA A 38 33.26 -18.38 -2.74
N TYR A 39 33.62 -17.26 -2.13
CA TYR A 39 32.66 -16.38 -1.44
C TYR A 39 31.58 -15.84 -2.40
N GLN A 40 31.96 -15.47 -3.64
CA GLN A 40 31.00 -15.06 -4.67
C GLN A 40 30.04 -16.19 -5.06
N GLN A 41 30.49 -17.45 -5.08
CA GLN A 41 29.63 -18.61 -5.37
C GLN A 41 28.65 -18.89 -4.23
N GLU A 42 29.04 -18.65 -2.98
CA GLU A 42 28.18 -18.84 -1.80
C GLU A 42 27.16 -17.72 -1.62
N VAL A 43 27.59 -16.46 -1.77
CA VAL A 43 26.76 -15.27 -1.48
C VAL A 43 26.05 -14.73 -2.72
N GLY A 44 26.56 -15.04 -3.91
CA GLY A 44 26.11 -14.43 -5.17
C GLY A 44 26.59 -12.97 -5.30
N GLY A 45 26.33 -12.35 -6.45
CA GLY A 45 26.69 -10.96 -6.72
C GLY A 45 27.95 -10.78 -7.57
N ARG A 46 28.46 -9.55 -7.67
CA ARG A 46 29.63 -9.22 -8.48
C ARG A 46 30.93 -9.33 -7.67
N LEU A 47 31.98 -9.82 -8.33
CA LEU A 47 33.29 -10.01 -7.72
C LEU A 47 33.82 -8.75 -7.02
N GLY A 48 33.61 -7.55 -7.57
CA GLY A 48 34.04 -6.30 -6.93
C GLY A 48 33.40 -6.03 -5.56
N ASP A 49 32.09 -6.27 -5.42
CA ASP A 49 31.38 -6.09 -4.16
C ASP A 49 31.79 -7.20 -3.17
N CYS A 50 31.93 -8.44 -3.65
CA CYS A 50 32.43 -9.58 -2.88
C CYS A 50 33.86 -9.38 -2.34
N LEU A 51 34.74 -8.74 -3.12
CA LEU A 51 36.10 -8.42 -2.71
C LEU A 51 36.15 -7.41 -1.56
N ILE A 52 35.22 -6.44 -1.55
CA ILE A 52 35.11 -5.44 -0.49
C ILE A 52 34.46 -6.04 0.76
N GLU A 53 33.35 -6.75 0.59
CA GLU A 53 32.58 -7.34 1.70
C GLU A 53 33.34 -8.47 2.40
N GLY A 54 34.03 -9.32 1.63
CA GLY A 54 34.89 -10.38 2.17
C GLY A 54 36.20 -9.87 2.75
N GLY A 55 36.46 -8.56 2.71
CA GLY A 55 37.68 -7.94 3.24
C GLY A 55 38.95 -8.31 2.48
N PHE A 56 38.82 -8.82 1.25
CA PHE A 56 39.94 -9.23 0.40
C PHE A 56 40.64 -8.03 -0.24
N LEU A 57 39.90 -6.95 -0.51
CA LEU A 57 40.43 -5.71 -1.08
C LEU A 57 39.70 -4.48 -0.52
N GLY A 58 40.45 -3.44 -0.17
CA GLY A 58 39.88 -2.17 0.26
C GLY A 58 39.11 -1.47 -0.87
N GLU A 59 37.94 -0.90 -0.55
CA GLU A 59 37.09 -0.15 -1.49
C GLU A 59 37.86 0.95 -2.26
N LYS A 60 38.73 1.69 -1.55
CA LYS A 60 39.54 2.77 -2.16
C LYS A 60 40.55 2.23 -3.17
N ASP A 61 41.08 1.05 -2.94
CA ASP A 61 42.11 0.46 -3.81
C ASP A 61 41.47 -0.15 -5.05
N LEU A 62 40.31 -0.79 -4.90
CA LEU A 62 39.49 -1.24 -6.03
C LEU A 62 39.04 -0.06 -6.91
N LEU A 63 38.47 1.00 -6.31
CA LEU A 63 38.00 2.16 -7.06
C LEU A 63 39.16 2.91 -7.76
N ARG A 64 40.34 2.98 -7.13
CA ARG A 64 41.54 3.58 -7.73
C ARG A 64 42.04 2.77 -8.92
N PHE A 65 42.06 1.44 -8.79
CA PHE A 65 42.45 0.54 -9.87
C PHE A 65 41.52 0.71 -11.08
N LEU A 66 40.20 0.63 -10.85
CA LEU A 66 39.21 0.76 -11.92
C LEU A 66 39.20 2.16 -12.56
N ALA A 67 39.40 3.22 -11.76
CA ALA A 67 39.50 4.58 -12.28
C ALA A 67 40.71 4.76 -13.22
N ALA A 68 41.86 4.19 -12.87
CA ALA A 68 43.05 4.21 -13.71
C ALA A 68 42.83 3.41 -15.00
N GLU A 69 42.19 2.24 -14.89
CA GLU A 69 41.87 1.37 -16.01
C GLU A 69 40.94 2.06 -17.04
N PHE A 70 39.86 2.67 -16.57
CA PHE A 70 38.87 3.32 -17.44
C PHE A 70 39.20 4.79 -17.75
N LYS A 71 40.37 5.27 -17.33
CA LYS A 71 40.82 6.67 -17.50
C LYS A 71 39.79 7.69 -16.99
N THR A 72 39.17 7.38 -15.86
CA THR A 72 38.17 8.22 -15.20
C THR A 72 38.57 8.53 -13.75
N ARG A 73 37.73 9.27 -13.03
CA ARG A 73 37.84 9.52 -11.59
C ARG A 73 36.80 8.68 -10.85
N TYR A 74 37.02 8.44 -9.56
CA TYR A 74 36.08 7.69 -8.73
C TYR A 74 35.41 8.55 -7.65
N VAL A 75 34.26 8.10 -7.19
CA VAL A 75 33.57 8.63 -6.00
C VAL A 75 33.36 7.46 -5.02
N SER A 76 33.86 7.62 -3.79
CA SER A 76 33.70 6.61 -2.75
C SER A 76 32.30 6.59 -2.16
N THR A 77 31.91 5.47 -1.54
CA THR A 77 30.63 5.32 -0.83
C THR A 77 30.44 6.43 0.21
N GLU A 78 31.49 6.78 0.96
CA GLU A 78 31.44 7.87 1.96
C GLU A 78 31.11 9.24 1.34
N LYS A 79 31.65 9.53 0.16
CA LYS A 79 31.39 10.79 -0.54
C LYS A 79 29.98 10.81 -1.12
N LEU A 80 29.51 9.70 -1.68
CA LEU A 80 28.12 9.55 -2.14
C LEU A 80 27.12 9.64 -0.98
N ALA A 81 27.47 9.14 0.20
CA ALA A 81 26.60 9.26 1.38
C ALA A 81 26.45 10.72 1.85
N LYS A 82 27.50 11.54 1.72
CA LYS A 82 27.53 12.93 2.20
C LYS A 82 27.12 13.97 1.14
N VAL A 83 27.11 13.60 -0.14
CA VAL A 83 26.80 14.55 -1.22
C VAL A 83 25.36 15.06 -1.09
N LYS A 84 25.19 16.35 -1.36
CA LYS A 84 23.89 17.00 -1.54
C LYS A 84 23.80 17.44 -2.99
N ILE A 85 22.80 16.94 -3.71
CA ILE A 85 22.61 17.19 -5.13
C ILE A 85 21.32 18.04 -5.25
N PRO A 86 21.40 19.25 -5.83
CA PRO A 86 20.21 20.05 -6.11
C PRO A 86 19.20 19.31 -7.00
N SER A 87 17.90 19.50 -6.75
CA SER A 87 16.82 18.88 -7.55
C SER A 87 16.98 19.17 -9.05
N ALA A 88 17.34 20.39 -9.42
CA ALA A 88 17.60 20.78 -10.82
C ALA A 88 18.70 19.97 -11.54
N ILE A 89 19.57 19.27 -10.81
CA ILE A 89 20.56 18.34 -11.37
C ILE A 89 19.99 16.91 -11.44
N LEU A 90 19.18 16.51 -10.46
CA LEU A 90 18.49 15.22 -10.45
C LEU A 90 17.46 15.15 -11.58
N ASP A 91 16.70 16.21 -11.81
CA ASP A 91 15.66 16.27 -12.87
C ASP A 91 16.21 16.08 -14.29
N LYS A 92 17.53 16.20 -14.48
CA LYS A 92 18.20 15.93 -15.76
C LYS A 92 18.27 14.44 -16.09
N VAL A 93 18.07 13.54 -15.12
CA VAL A 93 18.03 12.10 -15.35
C VAL A 93 16.74 11.55 -14.73
N PRO A 94 15.78 11.05 -15.53
CA PRO A 94 14.53 10.50 -15.01
C PRO A 94 14.75 9.38 -13.99
N VAL A 95 13.90 9.32 -12.97
CA VAL A 95 13.99 8.34 -11.86
C VAL A 95 14.14 6.91 -12.38
N LYS A 96 13.29 6.53 -13.34
CA LYS A 96 13.31 5.20 -13.95
C LYS A 96 14.68 4.88 -14.57
N MET A 97 15.31 5.83 -15.25
CA MET A 97 16.65 5.66 -15.84
C MET A 97 17.73 5.59 -14.75
N ALA A 98 17.66 6.46 -13.74
CA ALA A 98 18.60 6.46 -12.64
C ALA A 98 18.60 5.11 -11.89
N GLU A 99 17.43 4.52 -11.69
CA GLU A 99 17.24 3.24 -11.03
C GLU A 99 17.66 2.04 -11.90
N THR A 100 17.12 1.93 -13.13
CA THR A 100 17.37 0.75 -13.97
C THR A 100 18.80 0.71 -14.51
N ALA A 101 19.38 1.87 -14.81
CA ALA A 101 20.70 1.97 -15.40
C ALA A 101 21.82 2.26 -14.37
N LEU A 102 21.45 2.49 -13.09
CA LEU A 102 22.38 2.82 -12.00
C LEU A 102 23.29 4.01 -12.35
N VAL A 103 22.66 5.13 -12.66
CA VAL A 103 23.31 6.39 -13.01
C VAL A 103 22.82 7.49 -12.08
N LEU A 104 23.75 8.13 -11.38
CA LEU A 104 23.44 9.27 -10.51
C LEU A 104 24.04 10.56 -11.08
N PRO A 105 23.25 11.56 -11.48
CA PRO A 105 23.79 12.87 -11.84
C PRO A 105 24.27 13.60 -10.59
N ILE A 106 25.49 14.14 -10.62
CA ILE A 106 26.12 14.76 -9.45
C ILE A 106 26.46 16.24 -9.64
N LEU A 107 26.78 16.67 -10.88
CA LEU A 107 27.17 18.06 -11.17
C LEU A 107 26.74 18.46 -12.58
N TRP A 108 26.37 19.72 -12.75
CA TRP A 108 26.06 20.34 -14.04
C TRP A 108 26.99 21.54 -14.26
N ASP A 109 27.76 21.52 -15.35
CA ASP A 109 28.57 22.67 -15.81
C ASP A 109 27.79 23.40 -16.91
N GLU A 110 27.17 24.52 -16.55
CA GLU A 110 26.33 25.32 -17.44
C GLU A 110 27.11 25.97 -18.59
N ALA A 111 28.35 26.42 -18.33
CA ALA A 111 29.18 27.07 -19.33
C ALA A 111 29.65 26.09 -20.44
N ARG A 112 29.82 24.81 -20.08
CA ARG A 112 30.27 23.77 -21.01
C ARG A 112 29.16 22.84 -21.48
N GLY A 113 28.00 22.88 -20.84
CA GLY A 113 26.87 21.97 -21.08
C GLY A 113 27.22 20.52 -20.73
N VAL A 114 28.03 20.30 -19.69
CA VAL A 114 28.52 18.96 -19.32
C VAL A 114 27.82 18.45 -18.06
N LEU A 115 27.20 17.27 -18.17
CA LEU A 115 26.62 16.57 -17.03
C LEU A 115 27.61 15.55 -16.47
N SER A 116 27.96 15.67 -15.19
CA SER A 116 28.77 14.66 -14.50
C SER A 116 27.87 13.63 -13.83
N VAL A 117 28.12 12.35 -14.09
CA VAL A 117 27.35 11.23 -13.53
C VAL A 117 28.24 10.20 -12.84
N VAL A 118 27.75 9.54 -11.81
CA VAL A 118 28.41 8.40 -11.16
C VAL A 118 27.71 7.11 -11.59
N MET A 119 28.49 6.11 -12.00
CA MET A 119 27.98 4.82 -12.47
C MET A 119 28.97 3.68 -12.15
N ALA A 120 28.47 2.44 -12.16
CA ALA A 120 29.31 1.26 -11.91
C ALA A 120 30.16 0.81 -13.12
N GLU A 121 29.71 1.15 -14.34
CA GLU A 121 30.32 0.69 -15.60
C GLU A 121 30.59 1.87 -16.56
N PRO A 122 31.61 2.70 -16.30
CA PRO A 122 31.90 3.89 -17.12
C PRO A 122 32.25 3.57 -18.58
N GLN A 123 32.58 2.32 -18.90
CA GLN A 123 32.84 1.84 -20.26
C GLN A 123 31.58 1.64 -21.12
N ASN A 124 30.37 1.71 -20.54
CA ASN A 124 29.13 1.56 -21.27
C ASN A 124 28.81 2.86 -22.04
N THR A 125 29.40 3.00 -23.22
CA THR A 125 29.27 4.19 -24.07
C THR A 125 27.85 4.37 -24.61
N ALA A 126 27.09 3.29 -24.79
CA ALA A 126 25.69 3.37 -25.21
C ALA A 126 24.82 4.03 -24.14
N LEU A 127 25.00 3.65 -22.87
CA LEU A 127 24.29 4.28 -21.76
C LEU A 127 24.69 5.75 -21.56
N LEU A 128 25.96 6.09 -21.73
CA LEU A 128 26.41 7.48 -21.65
C LEU A 128 25.77 8.36 -22.74
N GLU A 129 25.59 7.82 -23.94
CA GLU A 129 24.91 8.51 -25.03
C GLU A 129 23.41 8.67 -24.77
N GLU A 130 22.77 7.65 -24.21
CA GLU A 130 21.36 7.71 -23.80
C GLU A 130 21.13 8.78 -22.73
N VAL A 131 21.97 8.81 -21.70
CA VAL A 131 21.94 9.83 -20.65
C VAL A 131 22.18 11.22 -21.25
N ARG A 132 23.07 11.36 -22.23
CA ARG A 132 23.33 12.64 -22.92
C ARG A 132 22.09 13.16 -23.63
N ILE A 133 21.38 12.28 -24.35
CA ILE A 133 20.16 12.60 -25.10
C ILE A 133 19.06 13.03 -24.13
N VAL A 134 18.80 12.23 -23.10
CA VAL A 134 17.71 12.46 -22.15
C VAL A 134 17.94 13.70 -21.28
N SER A 135 19.18 13.96 -20.88
CA SER A 135 19.52 15.14 -20.06
C SER A 135 19.67 16.44 -20.84
N GLY A 136 19.69 16.39 -22.18
CA GLY A 136 19.98 17.54 -23.03
C GLY A 136 21.43 18.04 -22.91
N ALA A 137 22.34 17.24 -22.35
CA ALA A 137 23.74 17.63 -22.18
C ALA A 137 24.50 17.65 -23.52
N ARG A 138 25.47 18.56 -23.66
CA ARG A 138 26.40 18.56 -24.79
C ARG A 138 27.39 17.40 -24.68
N ALA A 139 27.78 17.05 -23.46
CA ALA A 139 28.59 15.87 -23.16
C ALA A 139 28.29 15.33 -21.75
N VAL A 140 28.52 14.04 -21.54
CA VAL A 140 28.40 13.40 -20.23
C VAL A 140 29.78 12.95 -19.76
N GLN A 141 30.15 13.35 -18.56
CA GLN A 141 31.37 12.91 -17.91
C GLN A 141 31.03 11.85 -16.85
N SER A 142 31.54 10.63 -17.01
CA SER A 142 31.32 9.56 -16.04
C SER A 142 32.38 9.55 -14.94
N TYR A 143 31.96 9.16 -13.74
CA TYR A 143 32.80 8.84 -12.60
C TYR A 143 32.44 7.43 -12.14
N ILE A 144 33.41 6.68 -11.64
CA ILE A 144 33.17 5.32 -11.17
C ILE A 144 32.79 5.28 -9.68
N GLY A 145 31.73 4.54 -9.36
CA GLY A 145 31.34 4.17 -8.00
C GLY A 145 31.09 2.67 -7.91
N THR A 146 31.03 2.11 -6.71
CA THR A 146 30.60 0.71 -6.53
C THR A 146 29.09 0.61 -6.84
N LYS A 147 28.65 -0.55 -7.33
CA LYS A 147 27.24 -0.74 -7.72
C LYS A 147 26.31 -0.48 -6.54
N SER A 148 26.64 -1.04 -5.39
CA SER A 148 25.84 -0.89 -4.16
C SER A 148 25.79 0.56 -3.68
N ALA A 149 26.89 1.32 -3.81
CA ALA A 149 26.91 2.73 -3.41
C ALA A 149 26.14 3.64 -4.38
N VAL A 150 26.18 3.37 -5.69
CA VAL A 150 25.39 4.12 -6.67
C VAL A 150 23.90 3.84 -6.49
N LEU A 151 23.52 2.57 -6.26
CA LEU A 151 22.14 2.19 -5.93
C LEU A 151 21.65 2.89 -4.66
N ALA A 152 22.44 2.86 -3.58
CA ALA A 152 22.12 3.57 -2.34
C ALA A 152 21.97 5.08 -2.56
N ALA A 153 22.83 5.67 -3.40
CA ALA A 153 22.75 7.09 -3.73
C ALA A 153 21.47 7.43 -4.51
N VAL A 154 21.07 6.59 -5.46
CA VAL A 154 19.82 6.75 -6.23
C VAL A 154 18.61 6.67 -5.29
N LYS A 155 18.55 5.67 -4.41
CA LYS A 155 17.51 5.53 -3.37
C LYS A 155 17.42 6.77 -2.48
N LYS A 156 18.55 7.25 -1.97
CA LYS A 156 18.60 8.44 -1.12
C LYS A 156 18.10 9.71 -1.83
N HIS A 157 18.51 9.94 -3.07
CA HIS A 157 18.29 11.21 -3.75
C HIS A 157 16.98 11.29 -4.54
N TYR A 158 16.51 10.18 -5.12
CA TYR A 158 15.25 10.15 -5.87
C TYR A 158 14.05 9.69 -5.05
N PHE A 159 14.28 8.82 -4.05
CA PHE A 159 13.21 8.22 -3.25
C PHE A 159 13.20 8.72 -1.79
N GLY A 160 14.13 9.62 -1.43
CA GLY A 160 14.20 10.20 -0.09
C GLY A 160 14.61 9.20 1.00
N ASP A 161 15.19 8.05 0.62
CA ASP A 161 15.60 7.00 1.55
C ASP A 161 16.90 7.39 2.28
N ILE A 162 16.75 8.01 3.45
CA ILE A 162 17.87 8.48 4.28
C ILE A 162 18.69 7.29 4.85
N SER A 163 18.11 6.09 4.91
CA SER A 163 18.73 4.83 5.35
C SER A 163 19.47 4.06 4.25
N ALA A 164 19.37 4.46 2.98
CA ALA A 164 19.95 3.70 1.87
C ALA A 164 21.46 3.40 2.01
N PHE A 165 22.22 4.23 2.74
CA PHE A 165 23.64 4.01 3.03
C PHE A 165 23.91 3.28 4.35
N SER A 166 22.95 3.19 5.28
CA SER A 166 23.13 2.43 6.53
C SER A 166 23.20 0.93 6.27
N ASP A 167 22.50 0.43 5.25
CA ASP A 167 22.54 -0.99 4.84
C ASP A 167 23.94 -1.44 4.39
N LEU A 168 24.72 -0.50 3.83
CA LEU A 168 26.11 -0.72 3.42
C LEU A 168 27.12 -0.58 4.57
N GLN A 169 26.74 0.08 5.66
CA GLN A 169 27.57 0.25 6.85
C GLN A 169 27.34 -0.87 7.88
N TRP A 170 26.08 -1.32 8.03
CA TRP A 170 25.70 -2.45 8.88
C TRP A 170 26.44 -3.74 8.48
N THR A 171 26.59 -3.99 7.18
CA THR A 171 27.37 -5.12 6.64
C THR A 171 28.86 -5.07 6.97
N LYS A 172 29.46 -3.88 7.14
CA LYS A 172 30.86 -3.72 7.60
C LYS A 172 31.00 -3.83 9.12
N GLN A 173 30.04 -3.29 9.88
CA GLN A 173 30.13 -3.15 11.35
C GLN A 173 29.70 -4.44 12.06
N SER A 174 28.54 -5.01 11.69
CA SER A 174 28.05 -6.28 12.25
C SER A 174 29.02 -7.44 11.99
N ARG A 175 29.77 -7.44 10.88
CA ARG A 175 30.76 -8.50 10.60
C ARG A 175 32.12 -8.27 11.25
N SER A 176 32.51 -7.04 11.57
CA SER A 176 33.67 -6.78 12.43
C SER A 176 33.42 -7.25 13.86
N ASP A 177 32.18 -7.15 14.32
CA ASP A 177 31.76 -7.65 15.62
C ASP A 177 31.55 -9.17 15.61
N VAL A 178 31.02 -9.76 14.52
CA VAL A 178 30.99 -11.23 14.33
C VAL A 178 32.39 -11.82 14.19
N ARG A 179 33.36 -11.11 13.59
CA ARG A 179 34.76 -11.55 13.50
C ARG A 179 35.50 -11.39 14.83
N ARG A 180 35.23 -10.34 15.61
CA ARG A 180 35.69 -10.23 17.00
C ARG A 180 35.08 -11.32 17.88
N LEU A 181 33.82 -11.65 17.67
CA LEU A 181 33.13 -12.77 18.31
C LEU A 181 33.77 -14.10 17.89
N SER A 182 34.06 -14.34 16.61
CA SER A 182 34.72 -15.57 16.16
C SER A 182 36.15 -15.71 16.68
N GLU A 183 36.92 -14.61 16.74
CA GLU A 183 38.27 -14.57 17.35
C GLU A 183 38.20 -14.76 18.88
N PHE A 184 37.09 -14.37 19.53
CA PHE A 184 36.81 -14.68 20.95
C PHE A 184 36.42 -16.16 21.18
N TYR A 185 35.80 -16.79 20.19
CA TYR A 185 35.38 -18.20 20.24
C TYR A 185 36.47 -19.19 19.80
N GLU A 186 37.47 -18.76 19.04
CA GLU A 186 38.67 -19.56 18.71
C GLU A 186 39.75 -19.51 19.80
N GLY A 187 39.63 -18.58 20.76
CA GLY A 187 40.57 -18.37 21.86
C GLY A 187 40.16 -19.04 23.18
N GLY A 188 40.08 -20.38 23.20
CA GLY A 188 40.23 -21.18 24.42
C GLY A 188 39.05 -21.18 25.41
N GLY A 189 38.27 -22.27 25.40
CA GLY A 189 37.59 -22.74 26.60
C GLY A 189 38.47 -23.72 27.37
N ASP A 190 38.61 -23.51 28.67
CA ASP A 190 38.44 -24.62 29.61
C ASP A 190 37.29 -24.32 30.59
N SER A 191 36.47 -25.34 30.76
CA SER A 191 35.41 -25.60 31.74
C SER A 191 34.11 -24.74 31.73
N GLY A 192 32.98 -25.40 31.38
CA GLY A 192 31.64 -24.92 31.74
C GLY A 192 30.46 -25.43 30.90
N SER A 193 30.16 -26.74 30.97
CA SER A 193 28.93 -27.47 30.57
C SER A 193 27.70 -26.69 30.02
N LEU A 194 27.23 -27.02 28.80
CA LEU A 194 26.05 -27.88 28.52
C LEU A 194 25.60 -27.73 27.05
N SER A 195 25.60 -28.87 26.33
CA SER A 195 24.60 -29.31 25.34
C SER A 195 24.19 -28.41 24.17
N GLU A 196 24.35 -28.93 22.94
CA GLU A 196 23.28 -29.22 21.96
C GLU A 196 23.66 -29.06 20.48
N LEU A 197 23.30 -30.12 19.74
CA LEU A 197 22.90 -30.23 18.34
C LEU A 197 23.85 -29.86 17.17
N ARG A 198 24.20 -30.92 16.44
CA ARG A 198 24.67 -30.95 15.05
C ARG A 198 23.49 -30.94 14.07
N VAL A 199 23.64 -30.27 12.93
CA VAL A 199 23.28 -30.79 11.59
C VAL A 199 24.19 -30.17 10.50
N PRO A 200 24.76 -30.99 9.59
CA PRO A 200 24.84 -30.72 8.15
C PRO A 200 24.03 -31.80 7.38
N THR A 201 23.48 -31.68 6.15
CA THR A 201 23.70 -30.83 4.97
C THR A 201 22.58 -31.12 3.94
N GLU A 202 22.39 -30.23 2.96
CA GLU A 202 21.45 -30.32 1.83
C GLU A 202 21.85 -31.31 0.71
N SER A 203 20.86 -31.76 -0.09
CA SER A 203 21.05 -32.05 -1.52
C SER A 203 19.75 -31.84 -2.33
N ASN A 204 19.91 -31.26 -3.53
CA ASN A 204 18.92 -30.65 -4.44
C ASN A 204 18.58 -31.63 -5.62
N PRO A 205 17.88 -31.24 -6.72
CA PRO A 205 16.43 -31.02 -6.99
C PRO A 205 15.83 -31.97 -8.08
N ARG A 206 14.52 -31.85 -8.44
CA ARG A 206 13.97 -31.99 -9.84
C ARG A 206 12.45 -31.65 -10.02
N ILE A 207 12.18 -30.57 -10.77
CA ILE A 207 11.20 -30.23 -11.84
C ILE A 207 9.77 -30.89 -11.95
N ASN A 208 8.73 -30.02 -11.91
CA ASN A 208 7.37 -29.92 -12.58
C ASN A 208 6.41 -31.13 -12.70
N PRO A 209 5.11 -30.94 -13.07
CA PRO A 209 4.14 -29.84 -12.85
C PRO A 209 2.75 -30.33 -12.36
N ASN A 210 1.89 -29.38 -11.95
CA ASN A 210 0.43 -29.48 -11.79
C ASN A 210 -0.13 -30.19 -10.53
N THR A 211 -1.07 -29.50 -9.85
CA THR A 211 -2.29 -29.96 -9.14
C THR A 211 -2.53 -29.27 -7.79
N GLY A 212 -3.75 -28.74 -7.62
CA GLY A 212 -4.47 -28.63 -6.35
C GLY A 212 -3.95 -27.60 -5.34
N VAL A 213 -4.67 -26.48 -5.21
CA VAL A 213 -4.58 -25.66 -3.99
C VAL A 213 -5.23 -26.46 -2.85
N VAL A 214 -4.40 -27.02 -1.97
CA VAL A 214 -4.81 -27.53 -0.66
C VAL A 214 -4.27 -26.54 0.38
N ALA A 215 -5.12 -26.14 1.32
CA ALA A 215 -4.73 -25.26 2.42
C ALA A 215 -3.61 -25.91 3.26
N PRO A 216 -2.54 -25.18 3.64
CA PRO A 216 -1.41 -25.77 4.34
C PRO A 216 -1.80 -26.14 5.77
N THR A 217 -1.59 -27.41 6.12
CA THR A 217 -1.85 -27.99 7.44
C THR A 217 -0.65 -27.92 8.39
N SER A 218 0.46 -27.26 8.01
CA SER A 218 1.61 -27.11 8.90
C SER A 218 2.44 -25.82 8.69
N VAL A 219 2.96 -25.28 9.80
CA VAL A 219 3.81 -24.08 9.89
C VAL A 219 5.08 -24.19 9.03
N ARG A 220 5.57 -25.41 8.83
CA ARG A 220 6.80 -25.71 8.09
C ARG A 220 6.64 -25.54 6.57
N GLU A 221 5.44 -25.74 6.05
CA GLU A 221 5.13 -25.54 4.62
C GLU A 221 4.90 -24.06 4.30
N ALA A 222 4.27 -23.30 5.21
CA ALA A 222 4.12 -21.85 5.08
C ALA A 222 5.48 -21.11 5.03
N LEU A 223 6.46 -21.57 5.81
CA LEU A 223 7.82 -21.02 5.81
C LEU A 223 8.62 -21.40 4.55
N ALA A 224 8.31 -22.54 3.92
CA ALA A 224 8.97 -22.99 2.70
C ALA A 224 8.52 -22.19 1.46
N SER A 225 7.24 -21.78 1.40
CA SER A 225 6.74 -20.90 0.34
C SER A 225 7.29 -19.47 0.41
N VAL A 226 7.66 -18.99 1.61
CA VAL A 226 8.26 -17.66 1.80
C VAL A 226 9.74 -17.63 1.36
N ARG A 227 10.47 -18.75 1.47
CA ARG A 227 11.89 -18.83 1.09
C ARG A 227 12.16 -18.79 -0.41
N SER A 228 11.17 -19.09 -1.26
CA SER A 228 11.33 -19.13 -2.71
C SER A 228 10.88 -17.85 -3.44
N ALA A 229 10.26 -16.90 -2.73
CA ALA A 229 9.85 -15.61 -3.27
C ALA A 229 10.89 -14.53 -2.92
N SER A 230 11.45 -13.89 -3.95
CA SER A 230 12.29 -12.71 -3.77
C SER A 230 11.39 -11.54 -3.31
N LEU A 231 11.48 -11.14 -2.05
CA LEU A 231 10.72 -10.02 -1.46
C LEU A 231 11.01 -8.74 -2.26
N THR A 232 10.10 -8.35 -3.16
CA THR A 232 10.31 -7.24 -4.10
C THR A 232 9.12 -6.28 -4.19
N SER A 233 8.06 -6.46 -3.40
CA SER A 233 6.96 -5.49 -3.28
C SER A 233 6.54 -5.23 -1.82
N ASP A 234 6.03 -4.02 -1.52
CA ASP A 234 5.44 -3.67 -0.21
C ASP A 234 4.31 -4.63 0.21
N ASN A 235 3.67 -5.27 -0.77
CA ASN A 235 2.60 -6.25 -0.55
C ASN A 235 3.15 -7.57 0.03
N ASP A 236 4.37 -7.97 -0.33
CA ASP A 236 5.01 -9.19 0.19
C ASP A 236 5.38 -9.05 1.67
N PHE A 237 5.70 -7.83 2.11
CA PHE A 237 5.96 -7.53 3.52
C PHE A 237 4.69 -7.66 4.35
N ILE A 238 3.57 -7.10 3.88
CA ILE A 238 2.28 -7.19 4.57
C ILE A 238 1.81 -8.65 4.64
N GLU A 239 1.99 -9.43 3.57
CA GLU A 239 1.65 -10.86 3.58
C GLU A 239 2.55 -11.67 4.53
N THR A 240 3.85 -11.35 4.60
CA THR A 240 4.75 -11.95 5.58
C THR A 240 4.31 -11.64 7.01
N LEU A 241 3.91 -10.38 7.25
CA LEU A 241 3.43 -9.94 8.55
C LEU A 241 2.12 -10.66 8.94
N ASN A 242 1.18 -10.79 8.00
CA ASN A 242 -0.06 -11.55 8.17
C ASN A 242 0.23 -13.01 8.59
N VAL A 243 1.18 -13.68 7.93
CA VAL A 243 1.57 -15.06 8.29
C VAL A 243 2.16 -15.11 9.70
N LEU A 244 3.12 -14.24 10.02
CA LEU A 244 3.80 -14.26 11.32
C LEU A 244 2.84 -13.95 12.48
N VAL A 245 1.99 -12.95 12.31
CA VAL A 245 0.98 -12.58 13.32
C VAL A 245 -0.06 -13.69 13.45
N GLY A 246 -0.53 -14.25 12.34
CA GLY A 246 -1.45 -15.37 12.35
C GLY A 246 -0.91 -16.60 13.10
N LEU A 247 0.41 -16.83 13.08
CA LEU A 247 1.05 -17.90 13.87
C LEU A 247 1.03 -17.61 15.38
N ILE A 248 1.20 -16.35 15.77
CA ILE A 248 1.14 -15.92 17.18
C ILE A 248 -0.30 -16.02 17.69
N GLU A 249 -1.29 -15.64 16.86
CA GLU A 249 -2.71 -15.71 17.20
C GLU A 249 -3.21 -17.15 17.42
N LEU A 250 -2.51 -18.18 16.92
CA LEU A 250 -2.86 -19.57 17.21
C LEU A 250 -2.77 -19.89 18.71
N GLU A 251 -1.96 -19.15 19.47
CA GLU A 251 -1.84 -19.29 20.91
C GLU A 251 -2.98 -18.57 21.67
N HIS A 252 -3.81 -17.77 20.97
CA HIS A 252 -4.96 -17.06 21.54
C HIS A 252 -6.28 -17.69 21.06
N PRO A 253 -6.99 -18.45 21.91
CA PRO A 253 -8.27 -19.05 21.53
C PRO A 253 -9.29 -18.00 21.08
N GLY A 254 -9.86 -18.18 19.88
CA GLY A 254 -10.87 -17.27 19.30
C GLY A 254 -10.33 -16.10 18.47
N PHE A 255 -9.01 -15.89 18.44
CA PHE A 255 -8.38 -14.73 17.80
C PHE A 255 -7.70 -15.03 16.47
N LYS A 256 -7.84 -16.25 15.95
CA LYS A 256 -7.29 -16.61 14.65
C LYS A 256 -7.83 -15.67 13.56
N GLY A 257 -6.94 -14.95 12.90
CA GLY A 257 -7.25 -14.02 11.83
C GLY A 257 -7.85 -12.70 12.29
N HIS A 258 -7.78 -12.39 13.59
CA HIS A 258 -8.26 -11.13 14.17
C HIS A 258 -7.53 -9.93 13.55
N SER A 259 -6.20 -9.91 13.62
CA SER A 259 -5.40 -8.78 13.12
C SER A 259 -5.58 -8.57 11.62
N ALA A 260 -5.80 -9.65 10.86
CA ALA A 260 -6.10 -9.57 9.43
C ALA A 260 -7.50 -8.98 9.17
N ALA A 261 -8.51 -9.33 9.98
CA ALA A 261 -9.86 -8.76 9.89
C ALA A 261 -9.85 -7.27 10.25
N VAL A 262 -9.17 -6.89 11.35
CA VAL A 262 -8.93 -5.50 11.74
C VAL A 262 -8.25 -4.75 10.59
N ALA A 263 -7.13 -5.25 10.07
CA ALA A 263 -6.40 -4.61 8.97
C ALA A 263 -7.25 -4.44 7.70
N LYS A 264 -8.11 -5.40 7.38
CA LYS A 264 -9.04 -5.31 6.24
C LYS A 264 -10.03 -4.15 6.43
N LEU A 265 -10.69 -4.08 7.57
CA LEU A 265 -11.68 -3.03 7.82
C LEU A 265 -11.03 -1.65 7.98
N VAL A 266 -9.88 -1.58 8.67
CA VAL A 266 -9.06 -0.36 8.79
C VAL A 266 -8.64 0.17 7.43
N ARG A 267 -8.28 -0.70 6.47
CA ARG A 267 -7.97 -0.28 5.10
C ARG A 267 -9.18 0.39 4.43
N SER A 268 -10.36 -0.23 4.52
CA SER A 268 -11.59 0.31 3.93
C SER A 268 -11.96 1.66 4.55
N VAL A 269 -11.96 1.75 5.88
CA VAL A 269 -12.21 2.99 6.63
C VAL A 269 -11.19 4.06 6.24
N SER A 270 -9.90 3.73 6.23
CA SER A 270 -8.82 4.69 5.95
C SER A 270 -8.91 5.28 4.54
N ARG A 271 -9.11 4.43 3.53
CA ARG A 271 -9.28 4.88 2.13
C ARG A 271 -10.51 5.76 1.99
N ARG A 272 -11.57 5.43 2.69
CA ARG A 272 -12.83 6.15 2.63
C ARG A 272 -12.73 7.52 3.29
N MET A 273 -11.92 7.66 4.33
CA MET A 273 -11.55 8.95 4.92
C MET A 273 -10.60 9.78 4.05
N GLY A 274 -10.23 9.30 2.85
CA GLY A 274 -9.37 10.05 1.92
C GLY A 274 -7.89 10.06 2.30
N LEU A 275 -7.44 9.10 3.13
CA LEU A 275 -6.01 8.96 3.46
C LEU A 275 -5.20 8.50 2.24
N SER A 276 -3.97 8.98 2.14
CA SER A 276 -3.03 8.55 1.09
C SER A 276 -2.71 7.06 1.24
N GLU A 277 -2.32 6.37 0.14
CA GLU A 277 -1.94 4.95 0.22
C GLU A 277 -0.79 4.69 1.21
N ARG A 278 0.09 5.68 1.41
CA ARG A 278 1.14 5.63 2.44
C ARG A 278 0.55 5.60 3.85
N GLU A 279 -0.37 6.50 4.16
CA GLU A 279 -1.04 6.54 5.47
C GLU A 279 -1.91 5.30 5.71
N VAL A 280 -2.61 4.83 4.67
CA VAL A 280 -3.36 3.57 4.68
C VAL A 280 -2.42 2.40 5.03
N ASN A 281 -1.24 2.33 4.41
CA ASN A 281 -0.25 1.29 4.72
C ASN A 281 0.29 1.39 6.15
N PHE A 282 0.51 2.59 6.68
CA PHE A 282 0.88 2.76 8.09
C PHE A 282 -0.20 2.25 9.04
N ASN A 283 -1.47 2.55 8.76
CA ASN A 283 -2.58 2.03 9.55
C ASN A 283 -2.69 0.50 9.46
N ILE A 284 -2.46 -0.09 8.28
CA ILE A 284 -2.47 -1.55 8.08
C ILE A 284 -1.34 -2.22 8.86
N ILE A 285 -0.11 -1.69 8.79
CA ILE A 285 1.03 -2.22 9.53
C ILE A 285 0.74 -2.13 11.04
N ALA A 286 0.27 -0.97 11.52
CA ALA A 286 -0.12 -0.81 12.92
C ALA A 286 -1.24 -1.80 13.32
N SER A 287 -2.19 -2.08 12.43
CA SER A 287 -3.26 -3.07 12.66
C SER A 287 -2.73 -4.49 12.82
N TYR A 288 -1.71 -4.90 12.07
CA TYR A 288 -1.10 -6.22 12.29
C TYR A 288 -0.25 -6.29 13.57
N LEU A 289 0.40 -5.18 13.91
CA LEU A 289 1.30 -5.12 15.06
C LEU A 289 0.58 -4.83 16.38
N HIS A 290 -0.69 -4.41 16.34
CA HIS A 290 -1.37 -3.79 17.47
C HIS A 290 -1.28 -4.66 18.71
N ASP A 291 -1.49 -5.98 18.61
CA ASP A 291 -1.53 -6.92 19.74
C ASP A 291 -0.22 -7.65 20.07
N ILE A 292 0.86 -7.38 19.33
CA ILE A 292 2.11 -8.10 19.52
C ILE A 292 2.76 -7.74 20.87
N GLY A 293 3.18 -8.76 21.61
CA GLY A 293 3.86 -8.60 22.91
C GLY A 293 2.92 -8.31 24.08
N LYS A 294 1.62 -8.42 23.87
CA LYS A 294 0.59 -8.34 24.92
C LYS A 294 0.26 -9.73 25.48
N ARG A 295 -0.69 -9.77 26.41
CA ARG A 295 -1.19 -11.01 27.01
C ARG A 295 -2.05 -11.78 26.01
N HIS A 296 -1.88 -13.10 25.92
CA HIS A 296 -2.66 -13.97 25.03
C HIS A 296 -3.98 -14.46 25.65
N ASP A 297 -4.20 -14.24 26.95
CA ASP A 297 -5.42 -14.65 27.65
C ASP A 297 -6.48 -13.54 27.71
N ARG A 298 -6.14 -12.34 27.24
CA ARG A 298 -6.97 -11.14 27.36
C ARG A 298 -6.76 -10.21 26.17
N HIS A 299 -7.85 -9.89 25.48
CA HIS A 299 -7.85 -8.88 24.45
C HIS A 299 -8.03 -7.49 25.05
N ILE A 300 -7.03 -6.62 24.90
CA ILE A 300 -7.01 -5.32 25.55
C ILE A 300 -7.54 -4.27 24.56
N VAL A 301 -8.80 -3.87 24.75
CA VAL A 301 -9.51 -2.87 23.95
C VAL A 301 -10.15 -1.79 24.82
N LEU A 302 -10.42 -0.61 24.23
CA LEU A 302 -10.96 0.56 24.95
C LEU A 302 -12.21 0.25 25.80
N PRO A 303 -13.27 -0.41 25.30
CA PRO A 303 -14.44 -0.73 26.12
C PRO A 303 -14.11 -1.53 27.38
N ARG A 304 -13.22 -2.54 27.27
CA ARG A 304 -12.78 -3.34 28.43
C ARG A 304 -11.92 -2.55 29.40
N ILE A 305 -11.07 -1.65 28.90
CA ILE A 305 -10.27 -0.74 29.73
C ILE A 305 -11.17 0.19 30.56
N ALA A 306 -12.29 0.64 29.98
CA ALA A 306 -13.24 1.51 30.67
C ALA A 306 -14.05 0.79 31.76
N GLU A 307 -14.35 -0.50 31.58
CA GLU A 307 -15.19 -1.27 32.50
C GLU A 307 -14.43 -1.96 33.62
N GLU A 308 -13.20 -2.39 33.35
CA GLU A 308 -12.45 -3.27 34.25
C GLU A 308 -11.04 -2.73 34.55
N GLU A 309 -10.78 -2.44 35.83
CA GLU A 309 -9.48 -1.91 36.28
C GLU A 309 -8.29 -2.85 35.97
N GLY A 310 -8.56 -4.15 35.81
CA GLY A 310 -7.57 -5.12 35.34
C GLY A 310 -7.02 -4.77 33.96
N PHE A 311 -7.90 -4.52 33.00
CA PHE A 311 -7.54 -4.16 31.63
C PHE A 311 -6.87 -2.79 31.56
N ARG A 312 -7.30 -1.82 32.39
CA ARG A 312 -6.63 -0.51 32.49
C ARG A 312 -5.17 -0.64 32.93
N ARG A 313 -4.86 -1.52 33.89
CA ARG A 313 -3.47 -1.79 34.31
C ARG A 313 -2.67 -2.48 33.22
N ASP A 314 -3.25 -3.46 32.54
CA ASP A 314 -2.58 -4.18 31.46
C ASP A 314 -2.30 -3.23 30.27
N ALA A 315 -3.25 -2.36 29.88
CA ALA A 315 -3.06 -1.35 28.86
C ALA A 315 -1.85 -0.45 29.16
N LYS A 316 -1.77 0.12 30.37
CA LYS A 316 -0.61 0.94 30.80
C LYS A 316 0.72 0.18 30.79
N ARG A 317 0.70 -1.13 31.01
CA ARG A 317 1.90 -1.97 31.04
C ARG A 317 2.39 -2.32 29.63
N TYR A 318 1.45 -2.67 28.74
CA TYR A 318 1.75 -3.31 27.46
C TYR A 318 1.60 -2.40 26.24
N PHE A 319 1.10 -1.16 26.35
CA PHE A 319 0.90 -0.27 25.18
C PHE A 319 2.19 -0.01 24.38
N ARG A 320 3.38 -0.03 25.00
CA ARG A 320 4.68 0.10 24.30
C ARG A 320 5.28 -1.24 23.87
N ALA A 321 4.63 -2.37 24.11
CA ALA A 321 5.20 -3.68 23.79
C ALA A 321 5.45 -3.83 22.28
N PRO A 322 4.52 -3.46 21.37
CA PRO A 322 4.80 -3.49 19.93
C PRO A 322 6.00 -2.62 19.55
N GLY A 323 6.02 -1.35 19.98
CA GLY A 323 7.11 -0.42 19.65
C GLY A 323 8.48 -0.87 20.18
N ARG A 324 8.53 -1.50 21.37
CA ARG A 324 9.78 -2.05 21.93
C ARG A 324 10.27 -3.30 21.17
N LEU A 325 9.36 -4.18 20.78
CA LEU A 325 9.73 -5.40 20.05
C LEU A 325 10.26 -5.10 18.64
N PHE A 326 9.77 -4.03 18.03
CA PHE A 326 10.15 -3.62 16.68
C PHE A 326 11.12 -2.41 16.67
N GLU A 327 11.75 -2.09 17.81
CA GLU A 327 12.70 -0.98 17.93
C GLU A 327 13.88 -1.14 16.95
N SER A 328 14.39 -2.36 16.79
CA SER A 328 15.46 -2.70 15.85
C SER A 328 15.05 -2.63 14.38
N VAL A 329 13.76 -2.75 14.09
CA VAL A 329 13.18 -2.72 12.74
C VAL A 329 12.98 -1.28 12.26
N HIS A 330 13.08 -0.29 13.16
CA HIS A 330 12.91 1.14 12.84
C HIS A 330 11.60 1.43 12.11
N LEU A 331 10.48 1.01 12.70
CA LEU A 331 9.15 1.32 12.15
C LEU A 331 8.99 2.83 11.90
N PRO A 332 8.22 3.23 10.87
CA PRO A 332 7.89 4.63 10.64
C PRO A 332 7.38 5.31 11.91
N VAL A 333 7.73 6.59 12.09
CA VAL A 333 7.38 7.35 13.30
C VAL A 333 5.85 7.40 13.48
N GLU A 334 5.13 7.48 12.36
CA GLU A 334 3.67 7.46 12.31
C GLU A 334 3.08 6.14 12.83
N VAL A 335 3.67 5.01 12.46
CA VAL A 335 3.25 3.67 12.95
C VAL A 335 3.46 3.58 14.46
N ASN A 336 4.62 4.05 14.96
CA ASN A 336 4.89 4.09 16.39
C ASN A 336 3.93 5.01 17.16
N ALA A 337 3.58 6.15 16.57
CA ALA A 337 2.62 7.08 17.15
C ALA A 337 1.22 6.45 17.25
N ILE A 338 0.78 5.75 16.20
CA ILE A 338 -0.50 5.02 16.19
C ILE A 338 -0.50 3.96 17.29
N LEU A 339 0.49 3.06 17.30
CA LEU A 339 0.59 1.96 18.27
C LEU A 339 0.65 2.47 19.72
N GLY A 340 1.36 3.57 19.96
CA GLY A 340 1.50 4.18 21.28
C GLY A 340 0.22 4.83 21.82
N GLN A 341 -0.77 5.10 20.95
CA GLN A 341 -1.99 5.85 21.28
C GLN A 341 -3.28 5.01 21.13
N LEU A 342 -3.18 3.71 20.87
CA LEU A 342 -4.34 2.81 20.67
C LEU A 342 -5.36 2.82 21.82
N TYR A 343 -4.90 3.15 23.04
CA TYR A 343 -5.72 3.12 24.25
C TYR A 343 -6.09 4.51 24.77
N GLU A 344 -5.83 5.54 23.98
CA GLU A 344 -6.37 6.87 24.23
C GLU A 344 -7.86 6.88 23.88
N ALA A 345 -8.66 7.50 24.74
CA ALA A 345 -10.11 7.59 24.57
C ALA A 345 -10.48 8.98 24.07
N TRP A 346 -11.51 9.07 23.22
CA TRP A 346 -11.94 10.34 22.63
C TRP A 346 -12.22 11.44 23.67
N ASP A 347 -12.75 11.08 24.84
CA ASP A 347 -13.08 11.96 25.95
C ASP A 347 -11.92 12.22 26.95
N ALA A 348 -10.71 11.74 26.66
CA ALA A 348 -9.51 11.77 27.51
C ALA A 348 -9.48 10.79 28.70
N SER A 349 -10.45 9.87 28.82
CA SER A 349 -10.46 8.84 29.89
C SER A 349 -9.45 7.71 29.69
N GLY A 350 -8.85 7.64 28.50
CA GLY A 350 -7.90 6.62 28.07
C GLY A 350 -6.53 6.69 28.74
N VAL A 351 -5.60 5.88 28.21
CA VAL A 351 -4.22 5.74 28.69
C VAL A 351 -3.29 5.60 27.47
N PRO A 352 -2.00 5.95 27.56
CA PRO A 352 -1.26 6.38 28.74
C PRO A 352 -1.34 7.88 29.08
N ASP A 353 -1.50 8.75 28.08
CA ASP A 353 -1.23 10.18 28.20
C ASP A 353 -2.52 10.99 28.47
N GLY A 354 -3.69 10.42 28.20
CA GLY A 354 -4.99 11.10 28.37
C GLY A 354 -5.24 12.13 27.27
N ARG A 355 -4.81 11.81 26.04
CA ARG A 355 -5.02 12.67 24.86
C ARG A 355 -6.51 12.76 24.54
N LYS A 356 -6.96 13.92 24.06
CA LYS A 356 -8.38 14.15 23.78
C LYS A 356 -8.66 14.40 22.31
N GLY A 357 -9.73 13.79 21.81
CA GLY A 357 -10.26 14.08 20.47
C GLY A 357 -9.19 13.99 19.38
N ASN A 358 -8.98 15.10 18.68
CA ASN A 358 -8.03 15.19 17.57
C ASN A 358 -6.54 15.18 17.96
N GLU A 359 -6.20 15.24 19.26
CA GLU A 359 -4.83 15.04 19.73
C GLU A 359 -4.35 13.59 19.59
N ILE A 360 -5.30 12.67 19.38
CA ILE A 360 -5.08 11.26 19.12
C ILE A 360 -4.87 11.07 17.61
N ALA A 361 -3.79 10.37 17.25
CA ALA A 361 -3.47 10.04 15.87
C ALA A 361 -4.68 9.38 15.20
N LEU A 362 -5.01 9.84 13.98
CA LEU A 362 -6.20 9.35 13.27
C LEU A 362 -6.17 7.83 13.07
N GLY A 363 -5.01 7.24 12.75
CA GLY A 363 -4.85 5.79 12.66
C GLY A 363 -5.16 5.06 13.97
N ALA A 364 -4.84 5.63 15.13
CA ALA A 364 -5.17 5.04 16.43
C ALA A 364 -6.68 5.07 16.69
N ARG A 365 -7.35 6.18 16.35
CA ARG A 365 -8.81 6.30 16.42
C ARG A 365 -9.53 5.29 15.52
N ILE A 366 -9.04 5.12 14.29
CA ILE A 366 -9.57 4.14 13.33
C ILE A 366 -9.41 2.71 13.87
N ILE A 367 -8.19 2.33 14.25
CA ILE A 367 -7.92 0.97 14.75
C ILE A 367 -8.74 0.70 16.01
N ALA A 368 -8.78 1.62 16.97
CA ALA A 368 -9.51 1.42 18.23
C ALA A 368 -11.01 1.16 18.03
N ALA A 369 -11.66 1.83 17.06
CA ALA A 369 -13.07 1.59 16.74
C ALA A 369 -13.28 0.23 16.04
N VAL A 370 -12.42 -0.12 15.09
CA VAL A 370 -12.48 -1.43 14.40
C VAL A 370 -12.20 -2.59 15.34
N ASP A 371 -11.20 -2.44 16.21
CA ASP A 371 -10.76 -3.44 17.17
C ASP A 371 -11.81 -3.67 18.27
N ALA A 372 -12.50 -2.62 18.71
CA ALA A 372 -13.66 -2.74 19.59
C ALA A 372 -14.80 -3.54 18.93
N TYR A 373 -15.11 -3.28 17.66
CA TYR A 373 -16.12 -4.05 16.93
C TYR A 373 -15.73 -5.53 16.79
N GLU A 374 -14.49 -5.82 16.40
CA GLU A 374 -13.98 -7.20 16.31
C GLU A 374 -14.00 -7.92 17.67
N ASP A 375 -13.72 -7.23 18.78
CA ASP A 375 -13.87 -7.80 20.13
C ASP A 375 -15.31 -8.21 20.42
N PHE A 376 -16.29 -7.35 20.09
CA PHE A 376 -17.71 -7.61 20.37
C PHE A 376 -18.23 -8.87 19.69
N ILE A 377 -17.81 -9.13 18.45
CA ILE A 377 -18.26 -10.29 17.66
C ILE A 377 -17.45 -11.56 17.93
N ARG A 378 -16.32 -11.47 18.62
CA ARG A 378 -15.43 -12.63 18.91
C ARG A 378 -15.51 -13.09 20.36
N VAL A 379 -15.64 -12.16 21.29
CA VAL A 379 -15.49 -12.41 22.72
C VAL A 379 -16.77 -12.05 23.46
N PRO A 380 -17.38 -13.00 24.18
CA PRO A 380 -18.51 -12.70 25.04
C PRO A 380 -18.17 -11.60 26.05
N ARG A 381 -19.10 -10.66 26.22
CA ARG A 381 -18.97 -9.58 27.21
C ARG A 381 -19.39 -10.09 28.60
N PRO A 382 -18.92 -9.47 29.69
CA PRO A 382 -19.32 -9.86 31.04
C PRO A 382 -20.85 -9.94 31.15
N GLY A 383 -21.37 -11.07 31.65
CA GLY A 383 -22.80 -11.31 31.75
C GLY A 383 -23.47 -11.89 30.49
N ARG A 384 -22.71 -12.16 29.42
CA ARG A 384 -23.18 -12.86 28.21
C ARG A 384 -22.47 -14.19 28.04
N SER A 385 -23.20 -15.19 27.56
CA SER A 385 -22.64 -16.51 27.24
C SER A 385 -22.06 -16.58 25.82
N GLU A 386 -22.51 -15.71 24.92
CA GLU A 386 -22.16 -15.70 23.50
C GLU A 386 -21.69 -14.31 23.06
N PRO A 387 -20.86 -14.21 22.01
CA PRO A 387 -20.50 -12.93 21.38
C PRO A 387 -21.74 -12.21 20.81
N MET A 388 -21.58 -10.92 20.51
CA MET A 388 -22.67 -10.13 19.94
C MET A 388 -22.85 -10.45 18.46
N GLU A 389 -24.11 -10.50 18.02
CA GLU A 389 -24.44 -10.50 16.59
C GLU A 389 -24.14 -9.14 15.97
N ARG A 390 -23.96 -9.09 14.64
CA ARG A 390 -23.51 -7.88 13.92
C ARG A 390 -24.28 -6.62 14.30
N ASP A 391 -25.61 -6.67 14.26
CA ASP A 391 -26.45 -5.49 14.49
C ASP A 391 -26.40 -5.02 15.94
N GLU A 392 -26.23 -5.95 16.88
CA GLU A 392 -26.02 -5.64 18.29
C GLU A 392 -24.63 -5.03 18.53
N ALA A 393 -23.59 -5.60 17.92
CA ALA A 393 -22.23 -5.08 18.00
C ALA A 393 -22.14 -3.64 17.45
N LEU A 394 -22.88 -3.34 16.37
CA LEU A 394 -22.96 -1.99 15.80
C LEU A 394 -23.68 -1.01 16.74
N ALA A 395 -24.77 -1.44 17.39
CA ALA A 395 -25.47 -0.61 18.38
C ALA A 395 -24.61 -0.35 19.62
N GLU A 396 -23.88 -1.36 20.09
CA GLU A 396 -22.92 -1.24 21.19
C GLU A 396 -21.77 -0.28 20.81
N LEU A 397 -21.23 -0.38 19.59
CA LEU A 397 -20.17 0.52 19.10
C LEU A 397 -20.64 1.98 19.09
N GLU A 398 -21.88 2.22 18.66
CA GLU A 398 -22.52 3.54 18.63
C GLU A 398 -22.70 4.15 20.03
N ALA A 399 -22.93 3.31 21.05
CA ALA A 399 -23.04 3.78 22.44
C ALA A 399 -21.73 4.39 22.97
N TYR A 400 -20.58 4.01 22.40
CA TYR A 400 -19.26 4.57 22.74
C TYR A 400 -18.83 5.77 21.88
N ALA A 401 -19.62 6.15 20.88
CA ALA A 401 -19.32 7.28 20.01
C ALA A 401 -19.31 8.60 20.80
N GLY A 402 -18.25 9.39 20.65
CA GLY A 402 -18.08 10.66 21.36
C GLY A 402 -17.65 10.53 22.81
N THR A 403 -17.51 9.30 23.34
CA THR A 403 -16.92 9.03 24.66
C THR A 403 -15.59 8.31 24.51
N LEU A 404 -15.59 6.99 24.30
CA LEU A 404 -14.36 6.23 24.10
C LEU A 404 -13.87 6.34 22.65
N LEU A 405 -14.79 6.37 21.69
CA LEU A 405 -14.49 6.25 20.27
C LEU A 405 -14.79 7.56 19.52
N ASP A 406 -14.04 7.82 18.45
CA ASP A 406 -14.31 8.94 17.55
C ASP A 406 -15.66 8.73 16.85
N PRO A 407 -16.63 9.64 17.03
CA PRO A 407 -17.98 9.48 16.48
C PRO A 407 -17.99 9.43 14.95
N THR A 408 -17.05 10.12 14.28
CA THR A 408 -16.96 10.14 12.81
C THR A 408 -16.50 8.77 12.30
N VAL A 409 -15.52 8.18 12.99
CA VAL A 409 -15.00 6.85 12.65
C VAL A 409 -16.07 5.78 12.89
N VAL A 410 -16.78 5.84 14.01
CA VAL A 410 -17.84 4.87 14.35
C VAL A 410 -18.96 4.89 13.31
N GLU A 411 -19.43 6.08 12.94
CA GLU A 411 -20.43 6.27 11.88
C GLU A 411 -19.94 5.63 10.56
N LEU A 412 -18.66 5.80 10.22
CA LEU A 412 -18.11 5.27 8.98
C LEU A 412 -17.95 3.74 9.01
N VAL A 413 -17.47 3.19 10.12
CA VAL A 413 -17.38 1.74 10.35
C VAL A 413 -18.75 1.10 10.20
N LYS A 414 -19.78 1.69 10.83
CA LYS A 414 -21.17 1.23 10.74
C LYS A 414 -21.65 1.20 9.29
N LYS A 415 -21.47 2.31 8.55
CA LYS A 415 -21.87 2.43 7.15
C LYS A 415 -21.18 1.42 6.22
N ILE A 416 -19.91 1.10 6.48
CA ILE A 416 -19.18 0.09 5.72
C ILE A 416 -19.73 -1.31 6.02
N LEU A 417 -19.94 -1.63 7.30
CA LEU A 417 -20.38 -2.97 7.73
C LEU A 417 -21.85 -3.28 7.42
N THR A 418 -22.72 -2.27 7.35
CA THR A 418 -24.11 -2.42 6.91
C THR A 418 -24.24 -2.46 5.39
N GLY A 419 -23.20 -2.05 4.65
CA GLY A 419 -23.26 -1.88 3.20
C GLY A 419 -24.14 -0.71 2.76
N ASP A 420 -24.62 0.14 3.69
CA ASP A 420 -25.58 1.20 3.42
C ASP A 420 -25.08 2.20 2.38
N LEU A 421 -23.77 2.49 2.36
CA LEU A 421 -23.18 3.37 1.36
C LEU A 421 -23.30 2.78 -0.04
N MET A 422 -22.96 1.50 -0.21
CA MET A 422 -23.05 0.82 -1.51
C MET A 422 -24.51 0.65 -1.93
N ARG A 423 -25.38 0.32 -0.97
CA ARG A 423 -26.82 0.26 -1.16
C ARG A 423 -27.35 1.59 -1.67
N GLN A 424 -26.99 2.70 -1.03
CA GLN A 424 -27.35 4.05 -1.49
C GLN A 424 -26.81 4.35 -2.89
N ARG A 425 -25.57 3.95 -3.23
CA ARG A 425 -25.03 4.12 -4.60
C ARG A 425 -25.92 3.44 -5.65
N LEU A 426 -26.31 2.19 -5.38
CA LEU A 426 -27.11 1.38 -6.30
C LEU A 426 -28.57 1.88 -6.41
N LEU A 427 -29.13 2.38 -5.30
CA LEU A 427 -30.51 2.88 -5.20
C LEU A 427 -30.71 4.32 -5.74
N ALA A 428 -29.71 5.22 -5.62
CA ALA A 428 -29.91 6.68 -5.78
C ALA A 428 -29.48 7.28 -7.13
N ASP A 429 -29.62 6.57 -8.25
CA ASP A 429 -29.13 7.02 -9.58
C ASP A 429 -27.63 7.38 -9.65
N GLY A 430 -26.85 6.98 -8.63
CA GLY A 430 -25.40 6.89 -8.71
C GLY A 430 -24.64 8.21 -8.75
N GLN A 431 -25.26 9.36 -8.46
CA GLN A 431 -24.58 10.65 -8.56
C GLN A 431 -23.44 10.77 -7.55
N HIS A 432 -22.22 10.79 -8.09
CA HIS A 432 -20.97 10.80 -7.36
C HIS A 432 -20.40 12.21 -7.26
N ILE A 433 -20.16 12.65 -6.03
CA ILE A 433 -19.58 13.95 -5.72
C ILE A 433 -18.18 13.73 -5.17
N LEU A 434 -17.17 14.29 -5.83
CA LEU A 434 -15.81 14.33 -5.33
C LEU A 434 -15.61 15.62 -4.52
N VAL A 435 -15.22 15.51 -3.26
CA VAL A 435 -14.87 16.64 -2.39
C VAL A 435 -13.35 16.75 -2.31
N VAL A 436 -12.80 17.89 -2.71
CA VAL A 436 -11.36 18.17 -2.72
C VAL A 436 -11.07 19.27 -1.70
N ASP A 437 -10.65 18.90 -0.51
CA ASP A 437 -10.34 19.85 0.56
C ASP A 437 -9.19 19.28 1.41
N PRO A 438 -8.11 20.04 1.70
CA PRO A 438 -7.00 19.55 2.50
C PRO A 438 -7.41 19.28 3.95
N ASP A 439 -8.46 19.94 4.44
CA ASP A 439 -8.96 19.82 5.80
C ASP A 439 -9.92 18.61 5.91
N PRO A 440 -9.54 17.56 6.67
CA PRO A 440 -10.34 16.36 6.78
C PRO A 440 -11.65 16.60 7.55
N GLU A 441 -11.75 17.67 8.35
CA GLU A 441 -12.98 18.04 9.04
C GLU A 441 -14.02 18.60 8.08
N ASN A 442 -13.60 19.49 7.16
CA ASN A 442 -14.45 20.01 6.10
C ASN A 442 -14.96 18.87 5.20
N VAL A 443 -14.06 17.96 4.82
CA VAL A 443 -14.39 16.76 4.05
C VAL A 443 -15.44 15.92 4.79
N SER A 444 -15.22 15.60 6.06
CA SER A 444 -16.11 14.75 6.85
C SER A 444 -17.50 15.36 7.00
N LEU A 445 -17.59 16.67 7.24
CA LEU A 445 -18.87 17.38 7.35
C LEU A 445 -19.64 17.37 6.02
N LEU A 446 -18.95 17.71 4.92
CA LEU A 446 -19.56 17.70 3.59
C LEU A 446 -19.99 16.30 3.19
N GLU A 447 -19.14 15.30 3.43
CA GLU A 447 -19.45 13.90 3.17
C GLU A 447 -20.69 13.45 3.94
N LEU A 448 -20.77 13.74 5.24
CA LEU A 448 -21.95 13.42 6.05
C LEU A 448 -23.23 14.05 5.47
N LYS A 449 -23.20 15.34 5.14
CA LYS A 449 -24.36 16.08 4.65
C LYS A 449 -24.80 15.66 3.25
N LEU A 450 -23.85 15.41 2.36
CA LEU A 450 -24.13 14.95 1.00
C LEU A 450 -24.64 13.50 1.01
N THR A 451 -24.06 12.63 1.83
CA THR A 451 -24.52 11.24 2.02
C THR A 451 -25.93 11.19 2.61
N GLN A 452 -26.27 12.07 3.57
CA GLN A 452 -27.64 12.21 4.09
C GLN A 452 -28.67 12.59 3.02
N ARG A 453 -28.22 13.17 1.89
CA ARG A 453 -29.05 13.49 0.72
C ARG A 453 -29.07 12.38 -0.34
N GLY A 454 -28.47 11.23 -0.04
CA GLY A 454 -28.39 10.09 -0.95
C GLY A 454 -27.28 10.18 -1.99
N TYR A 455 -26.39 11.18 -1.89
CA TYR A 455 -25.26 11.28 -2.80
C TYR A 455 -24.14 10.33 -2.42
N VAL A 456 -23.48 9.82 -3.44
CA VAL A 456 -22.22 9.13 -3.30
C VAL A 456 -21.12 10.16 -3.15
N VAL A 457 -20.29 10.07 -2.13
CA VAL A 457 -19.17 11.01 -1.96
C VAL A 457 -17.84 10.28 -2.09
N SER A 458 -16.82 10.88 -2.69
CA SER A 458 -15.41 10.52 -2.46
C SER A 458 -14.63 11.77 -2.10
N SER A 459 -13.42 11.61 -1.61
CA SER A 459 -12.60 12.72 -1.17
C SER A 459 -11.17 12.65 -1.70
N ALA A 460 -10.60 13.82 -1.94
CA ALA A 460 -9.20 14.04 -2.23
C ALA A 460 -8.68 15.22 -1.40
N ARG A 461 -7.39 15.21 -1.07
CA ARG A 461 -6.75 16.27 -0.27
C ARG A 461 -5.75 17.10 -1.07
N ASP A 462 -5.45 16.66 -2.29
CA ASP A 462 -4.53 17.27 -3.23
C ASP A 462 -5.04 17.11 -4.68
N VAL A 463 -4.37 17.83 -5.59
CA VAL A 463 -4.74 17.87 -7.01
C VAL A 463 -4.50 16.53 -7.69
N ASP A 464 -3.41 15.84 -7.38
CA ASP A 464 -3.05 14.56 -8.01
C ASP A 464 -4.14 13.50 -7.77
N ARG A 465 -4.54 13.33 -6.49
CA ARG A 465 -5.60 12.39 -6.13
C ARG A 465 -6.96 12.82 -6.67
N ALA A 466 -7.24 14.12 -6.72
CA ALA A 466 -8.47 14.63 -7.30
C ALA A 466 -8.56 14.28 -8.79
N LEU A 467 -7.47 14.41 -9.55
CA LEU A 467 -7.41 14.08 -10.97
C LEU A 467 -7.58 12.57 -11.24
N GLU A 468 -7.16 11.70 -10.32
CA GLU A 468 -7.41 10.26 -10.40
C GLU A 468 -8.90 9.91 -10.21
N LEU A 469 -9.58 10.60 -9.30
CA LEU A 469 -10.97 10.31 -8.91
C LEU A 469 -12.02 11.05 -9.76
N ALA A 470 -11.66 12.20 -10.34
CA ALA A 470 -12.57 13.05 -11.10
C ALA A 470 -13.25 12.40 -12.31
N PRO A 471 -12.66 11.44 -13.06
CA PRO A 471 -13.36 10.75 -14.14
C PRO A 471 -14.66 10.08 -13.68
N GLU A 472 -14.67 9.56 -12.46
CA GLU A 472 -15.82 8.87 -11.87
C GLU A 472 -16.81 9.85 -11.23
N ALA A 473 -16.47 11.13 -11.06
CA ALA A 473 -17.34 12.11 -10.42
C ALA A 473 -18.37 12.73 -11.39
N ASP A 474 -19.55 13.03 -10.88
CA ASP A 474 -20.62 13.80 -11.52
C ASP A 474 -20.62 15.26 -11.08
N LEU A 475 -19.94 15.56 -9.98
CA LEU A 475 -19.65 16.91 -9.49
C LEU A 475 -18.35 16.91 -8.70
N VAL A 476 -17.52 17.93 -8.90
CA VAL A 476 -16.37 18.22 -8.05
C VAL A 476 -16.71 19.42 -7.17
N ILE A 477 -16.50 19.28 -5.87
CA ILE A 477 -16.49 20.38 -4.91
C ILE A 477 -15.03 20.58 -4.51
N SER A 478 -14.44 21.73 -4.77
CA SER A 478 -13.02 21.97 -4.49
C SER A 478 -12.80 23.20 -3.63
N GLU A 479 -11.90 23.09 -2.66
CA GLU A 479 -11.21 24.22 -2.06
C GLU A 479 -10.26 24.85 -3.10
N THR A 480 -10.07 26.16 -3.06
CA THR A 480 -9.14 26.86 -3.96
C THR A 480 -7.71 26.77 -3.47
N GLU A 481 -7.50 26.71 -2.16
CA GLU A 481 -6.20 26.51 -1.52
C GLU A 481 -5.95 25.02 -1.28
N LEU A 482 -5.14 24.38 -2.13
CA LEU A 482 -4.75 22.97 -1.99
C LEU A 482 -3.23 22.87 -1.71
N PRO A 483 -2.73 21.75 -1.16
CA PRO A 483 -1.30 21.54 -0.97
C PRO A 483 -0.60 21.35 -2.32
N GLY A 484 0.51 22.08 -2.53
CA GLY A 484 1.34 21.99 -3.73
C GLY A 484 0.80 22.78 -4.93
N GLU A 485 -0.51 22.70 -5.19
CA GLU A 485 -1.20 23.37 -6.31
C GLU A 485 -2.51 24.04 -5.87
N THR A 486 -3.19 24.76 -6.77
CA THR A 486 -4.46 25.45 -6.44
C THR A 486 -5.66 24.72 -7.01
N GLY A 487 -6.85 24.91 -6.43
CA GLY A 487 -8.10 24.42 -7.01
C GLY A 487 -8.38 25.01 -8.40
N PHE A 488 -7.87 26.21 -8.70
CA PHE A 488 -7.92 26.77 -10.07
C PHE A 488 -7.08 25.97 -11.06
N ALA A 489 -5.91 25.49 -10.62
CA ALA A 489 -5.05 24.61 -11.42
C ALA A 489 -5.72 23.24 -11.63
N LEU A 490 -6.36 22.68 -10.60
CA LEU A 490 -7.19 21.47 -10.74
C LEU A 490 -8.26 21.63 -11.82
N LEU A 491 -9.04 22.73 -11.79
CA LEU A 491 -10.06 22.99 -12.81
C LEU A 491 -9.43 23.06 -14.22
N THR A 492 -8.31 23.76 -14.36
CA THR A 492 -7.60 23.88 -15.63
C THR A 492 -7.13 22.52 -16.16
N GLU A 493 -6.55 21.69 -15.29
CA GLU A 493 -6.03 20.39 -15.65
C GLU A 493 -7.14 19.38 -15.98
N LEU A 494 -8.27 19.43 -15.27
CA LEU A 494 -9.47 18.65 -15.63
C LEU A 494 -9.92 18.97 -17.06
N ARG A 495 -9.98 20.25 -17.43
CA ARG A 495 -10.38 20.67 -18.78
C ARG A 495 -9.33 20.28 -19.82
N ASN A 496 -8.04 20.40 -19.53
CA ASN A 496 -6.96 19.97 -20.44
C ASN A 496 -7.01 18.46 -20.74
N ARG A 497 -7.44 17.65 -19.77
CA ARG A 497 -7.64 16.20 -19.94
C ARG A 497 -8.95 15.84 -20.64
N GLY A 498 -9.74 16.82 -21.06
CA GLY A 498 -11.05 16.63 -21.69
C GLY A 498 -12.14 16.19 -20.70
N LEU A 499 -11.91 16.31 -19.39
CA LEU A 499 -12.90 15.99 -18.37
C LEU A 499 -13.83 17.18 -18.16
N ASP A 500 -15.01 17.08 -18.78
CA ASP A 500 -16.09 18.03 -18.56
C ASP A 500 -16.94 17.59 -17.37
N VAL A 501 -16.35 17.56 -16.16
CA VAL A 501 -17.06 17.37 -14.88
C VAL A 501 -17.39 18.75 -14.29
N PRO A 502 -18.60 18.98 -13.77
CA PRO A 502 -18.93 20.29 -13.23
C PRO A 502 -18.16 20.50 -11.92
N LEU A 503 -17.82 21.75 -11.61
CA LEU A 503 -16.99 22.08 -10.47
C LEU A 503 -17.56 23.29 -9.71
N ILE A 504 -17.73 23.14 -8.40
CA ILE A 504 -18.08 24.21 -7.48
C ILE A 504 -16.89 24.50 -6.57
N PHE A 505 -16.44 25.75 -6.51
CA PHE A 505 -15.48 26.16 -5.50
C PHE A 505 -16.16 26.39 -4.15
N VAL A 506 -15.58 25.86 -3.08
CA VAL A 506 -16.02 26.08 -1.70
C VAL A 506 -14.82 26.50 -0.87
N THR A 507 -14.70 27.80 -0.58
CA THR A 507 -13.45 28.38 -0.08
C THR A 507 -13.64 29.51 0.93
N ALA A 508 -12.66 29.75 1.79
CA ALA A 508 -12.60 30.95 2.63
C ALA A 508 -12.20 32.22 1.85
N ASP A 509 -11.65 32.11 0.63
CA ASP A 509 -11.27 33.27 -0.18
C ASP A 509 -12.50 33.99 -0.73
N ALA A 510 -12.81 35.16 -0.16
CA ALA A 510 -13.96 35.98 -0.52
C ALA A 510 -13.62 37.12 -1.49
N ARG A 511 -12.37 37.21 -1.98
CA ARG A 511 -11.94 38.34 -2.81
C ARG A 511 -12.64 38.31 -4.17
N SER A 512 -13.20 39.44 -4.59
CA SER A 512 -13.92 39.56 -5.88
C SER A 512 -13.07 39.08 -7.07
N GLU A 513 -11.77 39.38 -7.07
CA GLU A 513 -10.83 38.92 -8.11
C GLU A 513 -10.76 37.39 -8.21
N SER A 514 -10.77 36.68 -7.08
CA SER A 514 -10.73 35.22 -7.03
C SER A 514 -12.05 34.60 -7.50
N VAL A 515 -13.18 35.21 -7.15
CA VAL A 515 -14.51 34.77 -7.61
C VAL A 515 -14.63 34.95 -9.12
N GLU A 516 -14.27 36.13 -9.63
CA GLU A 516 -14.27 36.43 -11.07
C GLU A 516 -13.34 35.49 -11.83
N HIS A 517 -12.13 35.23 -11.30
CA HIS A 517 -11.18 34.32 -11.91
C HIS A 517 -11.71 32.88 -11.97
N GLY A 518 -12.27 32.36 -10.88
CA GLY A 518 -12.83 31.00 -10.83
C GLY A 518 -13.97 30.80 -11.82
N LEU A 519 -14.89 31.77 -11.92
CA LEU A 519 -15.99 31.72 -12.88
C LEU A 519 -15.50 31.87 -14.33
N ALA A 520 -14.51 32.73 -14.60
CA ALA A 520 -13.94 32.90 -15.92
C ALA A 520 -13.20 31.64 -16.43
N LEU A 521 -12.63 30.84 -15.52
CA LEU A 521 -12.04 29.54 -15.83
C LEU A 521 -13.07 28.44 -16.12
N GLY A 522 -14.37 28.72 -15.92
CA GLY A 522 -15.45 27.78 -16.21
C GLY A 522 -15.87 26.92 -15.01
N ALA A 523 -15.73 27.43 -13.78
CA ALA A 523 -16.41 26.87 -12.61
C ALA A 523 -17.93 27.11 -12.70
N ASP A 524 -18.73 26.13 -12.27
CA ASP A 524 -20.18 26.17 -12.33
C ASP A 524 -20.80 27.02 -11.19
N ASP A 525 -20.10 27.12 -10.06
CA ASP A 525 -20.49 27.99 -8.94
C ASP A 525 -19.26 28.28 -8.05
N TYR A 526 -19.38 29.32 -7.22
CA TYR A 526 -18.36 29.73 -6.25
C TYR A 526 -19.03 30.07 -4.92
N VAL A 527 -18.65 29.39 -3.86
CA VAL A 527 -19.28 29.46 -2.54
C VAL A 527 -18.24 29.86 -1.50
N VAL A 528 -18.48 30.99 -0.86
CA VAL A 528 -17.60 31.54 0.18
C VAL A 528 -17.99 30.97 1.56
N LYS A 529 -17.02 30.49 2.33
CA LYS A 529 -17.14 30.06 3.73
C LYS A 529 -17.19 31.30 4.65
N PRO A 530 -18.07 31.33 5.68
CA PRO A 530 -19.08 30.33 6.02
C PRO A 530 -20.35 30.46 5.16
N TYR A 531 -20.98 29.33 4.86
CA TYR A 531 -22.21 29.27 4.06
C TYR A 531 -23.34 28.55 4.81
N ALA A 532 -24.58 28.87 4.45
CA ALA A 532 -25.73 28.10 4.92
C ALA A 532 -25.77 26.74 4.19
N VAL A 533 -25.68 25.65 4.95
CA VAL A 533 -25.61 24.27 4.41
C VAL A 533 -26.76 23.97 3.45
N GLU A 534 -27.99 24.38 3.78
CA GLU A 534 -29.15 24.16 2.92
C GLU A 534 -29.07 24.89 1.57
N VAL A 535 -28.50 26.11 1.56
CA VAL A 535 -28.28 26.87 0.33
C VAL A 535 -27.20 26.22 -0.52
N PHE A 536 -26.13 25.73 0.13
CA PHE A 536 -25.07 24.99 -0.55
C PHE A 536 -25.59 23.70 -1.20
N LEU A 537 -26.36 22.89 -0.46
CA LEU A 537 -26.94 21.65 -0.99
C LEU A 537 -27.93 21.93 -2.15
N ALA A 538 -28.65 23.05 -2.12
CA ALA A 538 -29.49 23.46 -3.25
C ALA A 538 -28.66 23.81 -4.50
N LYS A 539 -27.49 24.44 -4.34
CA LYS A 539 -26.55 24.71 -5.44
C LYS A 539 -25.97 23.43 -6.03
N VAL A 540 -25.57 22.49 -5.18
CA VAL A 540 -25.11 21.14 -5.57
C VAL A 540 -26.17 20.44 -6.43
N LYS A 541 -27.40 20.38 -5.94
CA LYS A 541 -28.51 19.76 -6.67
C LYS A 541 -28.75 20.41 -8.03
N ARG A 542 -28.82 21.75 -8.09
CA ARG A 542 -29.00 22.51 -9.35
C ARG A 542 -27.92 22.16 -10.39
N CYS A 543 -26.68 22.04 -9.95
CA CYS A 543 -25.54 21.74 -10.82
C CYS A 543 -25.68 20.33 -11.44
N LEU A 544 -26.03 19.35 -10.60
CA LEU A 544 -26.25 17.97 -11.02
C LEU A 544 -27.47 17.82 -11.96
N ASP A 545 -28.60 18.47 -11.64
CA ASP A 545 -29.83 18.42 -12.45
C ASP A 545 -29.61 19.00 -13.87
N THR A 546 -28.84 20.10 -13.97
CA THR A 546 -28.55 20.76 -15.25
C THR A 546 -27.74 19.87 -16.20
N ARG A 547 -26.88 19.01 -15.65
CA ARG A 547 -26.00 18.08 -16.39
C ARG A 547 -26.68 16.74 -16.69
N ALA A 548 -27.52 16.24 -15.79
CA ALA A 548 -28.30 15.02 -16.00
C ALA A 548 -29.24 15.15 -17.21
N ALA A 549 -29.84 16.33 -17.43
CA ALA A 549 -30.65 16.62 -18.61
C ALA A 549 -29.87 16.56 -19.95
N ALA A 550 -28.53 16.64 -19.90
CA ALA A 550 -27.66 16.62 -21.08
C ALA A 550 -27.00 15.24 -21.35
N ARG A 551 -27.04 14.29 -20.41
CA ARG A 551 -26.43 12.96 -20.54
C ARG A 551 -27.51 11.87 -20.49
N SER A 552 -27.81 11.23 -21.63
CA SER A 552 -28.89 10.25 -21.78
C SER A 552 -28.52 8.78 -21.51
N SER A 553 -27.58 8.49 -20.61
CA SER A 553 -27.25 7.13 -20.17
C SER A 553 -26.68 7.18 -18.76
N GLY A 554 -27.23 6.39 -17.83
CA GLY A 554 -26.70 6.35 -16.46
C GLY A 554 -25.23 5.94 -16.42
N LYS A 555 -24.46 6.54 -15.51
CA LYS A 555 -23.01 6.31 -15.38
C LYS A 555 -22.76 4.97 -14.66
N ALA A 556 -21.66 4.30 -15.00
CA ALA A 556 -21.30 3.03 -14.38
C ALA A 556 -20.97 3.20 -12.89
N ILE A 557 -21.47 2.30 -12.05
CA ILE A 557 -21.28 2.29 -10.59
C ILE A 557 -20.19 1.28 -10.25
N HIS A 558 -19.08 1.77 -9.70
CA HIS A 558 -17.93 0.95 -9.32
C HIS A 558 -17.95 0.61 -7.82
N GLY A 559 -17.59 -0.62 -7.47
CA GLY A 559 -17.51 -1.06 -6.08
C GLY A 559 -16.63 -2.28 -5.85
N ASN A 560 -16.49 -2.67 -4.58
CA ASN A 560 -15.72 -3.84 -4.14
C ASN A 560 -16.66 -4.88 -3.52
N LEU A 561 -16.50 -6.15 -3.92
CA LEU A 561 -17.23 -7.29 -3.37
C LEU A 561 -16.91 -7.57 -1.89
N ASP A 562 -15.76 -7.07 -1.41
CA ASP A 562 -15.41 -7.10 0.02
C ASP A 562 -16.28 -6.15 0.87
N GLU A 563 -16.85 -5.11 0.26
CA GLU A 563 -17.72 -4.13 0.93
C GLU A 563 -19.19 -4.55 0.88
N MET A 564 -19.61 -5.13 -0.25
CA MET A 564 -20.95 -5.69 -0.43
C MET A 564 -20.83 -6.96 -1.28
N PRO A 565 -21.10 -8.15 -0.71
CA PRO A 565 -21.12 -9.40 -1.45
C PRO A 565 -22.01 -9.34 -2.69
N LEU A 566 -21.65 -10.12 -3.72
CA LEU A 566 -22.36 -10.09 -5.01
C LEU A 566 -23.87 -10.32 -4.88
N HIS A 567 -24.29 -11.17 -3.94
CA HIS A 567 -25.71 -11.43 -3.73
C HIS A 567 -26.47 -10.23 -3.16
N ASP A 568 -25.86 -9.50 -2.22
CA ASP A 568 -26.46 -8.30 -1.65
C ASP A 568 -26.60 -7.22 -2.74
N ILE A 569 -25.61 -7.10 -3.63
CA ILE A 569 -25.71 -6.23 -4.81
C ILE A 569 -26.92 -6.60 -5.66
N LEU A 570 -27.08 -7.89 -5.99
CA LEU A 570 -28.22 -8.35 -6.79
C LEU A 570 -29.55 -8.13 -6.09
N MET A 571 -29.62 -8.29 -4.77
CA MET A 571 -30.82 -7.98 -3.98
C MET A 571 -31.15 -6.49 -4.02
N VAL A 572 -30.16 -5.61 -3.91
CA VAL A 572 -30.36 -4.16 -3.99
C VAL A 572 -30.80 -3.74 -5.40
N LEU A 573 -30.20 -4.32 -6.44
CA LEU A 573 -30.63 -4.09 -7.83
C LEU A 573 -32.06 -4.58 -8.07
N ALA A 574 -32.45 -5.69 -7.42
CA ALA A 574 -33.82 -6.21 -7.45
C ALA A 574 -34.81 -5.28 -6.72
N GLU A 575 -34.45 -4.77 -5.54
CA GLU A 575 -35.28 -3.84 -4.76
C GLU A 575 -35.55 -2.53 -5.52
N ALA A 576 -34.58 -2.04 -6.30
CA ALA A 576 -34.71 -0.82 -7.10
C ALA A 576 -35.18 -1.03 -8.55
N ASP A 577 -35.66 -2.22 -8.91
CA ASP A 577 -36.11 -2.56 -10.28
C ASP A 577 -35.11 -2.14 -11.37
N ARG A 578 -33.81 -2.26 -11.09
CA ARG A 578 -32.75 -1.76 -11.98
C ARG A 578 -32.61 -2.61 -13.23
N THR A 579 -32.23 -1.95 -14.34
CA THR A 579 -31.85 -2.60 -15.60
C THR A 579 -30.43 -2.21 -15.97
N GLY A 580 -29.59 -3.18 -16.34
CA GLY A 580 -28.20 -2.93 -16.71
C GLY A 580 -27.32 -4.17 -16.68
N GLN A 581 -26.02 -3.96 -16.83
CA GLN A 581 -24.98 -4.98 -16.80
C GLN A 581 -24.10 -4.82 -15.55
N LEU A 582 -23.96 -5.88 -14.77
CA LEU A 582 -23.05 -5.98 -13.64
C LEU A 582 -21.83 -6.82 -14.05
N MET A 583 -20.71 -6.17 -14.31
CA MET A 583 -19.42 -6.82 -14.54
C MET A 583 -18.74 -7.08 -13.20
N VAL A 584 -18.24 -8.29 -13.01
CA VAL A 584 -17.59 -8.76 -11.78
C VAL A 584 -16.17 -9.24 -12.10
N ARG A 585 -15.18 -8.80 -11.32
CA ARG A 585 -13.77 -9.15 -11.48
C ARG A 585 -13.17 -9.62 -10.16
N GLY A 586 -12.92 -10.93 -10.04
CA GLY A 586 -12.12 -11.54 -8.98
C GLY A 586 -10.62 -11.61 -9.33
N ARG A 587 -9.82 -12.30 -8.49
CA ARG A 587 -8.34 -12.41 -8.64
C ARG A 587 -7.86 -13.00 -9.98
N SER A 588 -8.62 -13.90 -10.58
CA SER A 588 -8.27 -14.57 -11.85
C SER A 588 -9.50 -14.93 -12.69
N ARG A 589 -10.64 -14.35 -12.34
CA ARG A 589 -11.98 -14.76 -12.78
C ARG A 589 -12.78 -13.51 -13.08
N THR A 590 -13.36 -13.41 -14.27
CA THR A 590 -14.19 -12.27 -14.67
C THR A 590 -15.48 -12.77 -15.30
N GLY A 591 -16.59 -12.10 -15.03
CA GLY A 591 -17.83 -12.39 -15.72
C GLY A 591 -18.83 -11.27 -15.57
N GLU A 592 -19.99 -11.46 -16.16
CA GLU A 592 -21.00 -10.43 -16.35
C GLU A 592 -22.36 -11.00 -16.01
N ILE A 593 -23.19 -10.21 -15.34
CA ILE A 593 -24.57 -10.51 -15.03
C ILE A 593 -25.43 -9.42 -15.64
N PHE A 594 -26.45 -9.80 -16.39
CA PHE A 594 -27.40 -8.88 -16.96
C PHE A 594 -28.67 -8.89 -16.12
N VAL A 595 -29.10 -7.71 -15.70
CA VAL A 595 -30.28 -7.48 -14.87
C VAL A 595 -31.29 -6.66 -15.66
N GLU A 596 -32.55 -7.04 -15.62
CA GLU A 596 -33.65 -6.33 -16.27
C GLU A 596 -34.85 -6.27 -15.32
N ASN A 597 -35.32 -5.06 -15.02
CA ASN A 597 -36.37 -4.79 -14.03
C ASN A 597 -36.14 -5.55 -12.72
N GLY A 598 -34.91 -5.49 -12.20
CA GLY A 598 -34.54 -6.16 -10.96
C GLY A 598 -34.37 -7.68 -11.03
N ARG A 599 -34.50 -8.29 -12.21
CA ARG A 599 -34.39 -9.75 -12.41
C ARG A 599 -33.12 -10.11 -13.16
N VAL A 600 -32.45 -11.19 -12.76
CA VAL A 600 -31.27 -11.69 -13.48
C VAL A 600 -31.72 -12.45 -14.71
N VAL A 601 -31.38 -11.92 -15.89
CA VAL A 601 -31.84 -12.45 -17.19
C VAL A 601 -30.73 -13.15 -17.98
N ASN A 602 -29.46 -12.90 -17.65
CA ASN A 602 -28.33 -13.62 -18.23
C ASN A 602 -27.12 -13.54 -17.29
N ALA A 603 -26.24 -14.53 -17.38
CA ALA A 603 -24.94 -14.51 -16.73
C ALA A 603 -23.91 -15.17 -17.65
N VAL A 604 -22.71 -14.60 -17.72
CA VAL A 604 -21.60 -15.08 -18.54
C VAL A 604 -20.35 -15.12 -17.68
N PHE A 605 -19.65 -16.24 -17.69
CA PHE A 605 -18.43 -16.44 -16.93
C PHE A 605 -17.45 -17.26 -17.79
N ASP A 606 -16.41 -16.60 -18.30
CA ASP A 606 -15.54 -17.14 -19.35
C ASP A 606 -16.36 -17.72 -20.52
N ASP A 607 -16.26 -19.04 -20.79
CA ASP A 607 -17.00 -19.75 -21.84
C ASP A 607 -18.36 -20.32 -21.36
N VAL A 608 -18.71 -20.15 -20.08
CA VAL A 608 -19.92 -20.68 -19.47
C VAL A 608 -21.01 -19.61 -19.44
N ARG A 609 -22.26 -20.00 -19.70
CA ARG A 609 -23.42 -19.10 -19.70
C ARG A 609 -24.57 -19.62 -18.86
N GLY A 610 -25.47 -18.71 -18.48
CA GLY A 610 -26.69 -19.02 -17.75
C GLY A 610 -26.41 -19.42 -16.30
N GLU A 611 -27.13 -20.41 -15.82
CA GLU A 611 -27.21 -20.74 -14.39
C GLU A 611 -25.86 -21.12 -13.78
N LYS A 612 -25.07 -21.94 -14.50
CA LYS A 612 -23.73 -22.35 -14.07
C LYS A 612 -22.75 -21.18 -14.01
N ALA A 613 -22.92 -20.17 -14.88
CA ALA A 613 -22.12 -18.96 -14.85
C ALA A 613 -22.48 -18.09 -13.64
N LEU A 614 -23.77 -17.97 -13.33
CA LEU A 614 -24.24 -17.23 -12.16
C LEU A 614 -23.74 -17.87 -10.86
N GLU A 615 -23.80 -19.19 -10.72
CA GLU A 615 -23.27 -19.90 -9.54
C GLU A 615 -21.75 -19.69 -9.38
N ALA A 616 -20.99 -19.76 -10.47
CA ALA A 616 -19.56 -19.49 -10.45
C ALA A 616 -19.26 -18.05 -10.03
N LEU A 617 -20.05 -17.08 -10.48
CA LEU A 617 -19.92 -15.67 -10.11
C LEU A 617 -20.28 -15.41 -8.64
N LEU A 618 -21.35 -16.01 -8.13
CA LEU A 618 -21.75 -15.91 -6.72
C LEU A 618 -20.71 -16.51 -5.75
N SER A 619 -19.85 -17.42 -6.23
CA SER A 619 -18.74 -17.97 -5.44
C SER A 619 -17.54 -17.02 -5.30
N ILE A 620 -17.52 -15.87 -5.97
CA ILE A 620 -16.45 -14.88 -5.88
C ILE A 620 -16.59 -14.11 -4.56
N ALA A 621 -15.77 -14.46 -3.57
CA ALA A 621 -15.79 -13.84 -2.24
C ALA A 621 -15.10 -12.46 -2.17
N SER A 622 -14.22 -12.12 -3.12
CA SER A 622 -13.46 -10.86 -3.12
C SER A 622 -13.15 -10.43 -4.55
N GLY A 623 -13.23 -9.14 -4.85
CA GLY A 623 -13.04 -8.61 -6.20
C GLY A 623 -13.67 -7.24 -6.39
N THR A 624 -13.64 -6.70 -7.60
CA THR A 624 -14.33 -5.45 -7.95
C THR A 624 -15.55 -5.73 -8.79
N PHE A 625 -16.51 -4.81 -8.79
CA PHE A 625 -17.64 -4.86 -9.69
C PHE A 625 -17.88 -3.49 -10.34
N VAL A 626 -18.56 -3.52 -11.48
CA VAL A 626 -19.01 -2.34 -12.21
C VAL A 626 -20.44 -2.61 -12.68
N PHE A 627 -21.41 -1.84 -12.20
CA PHE A 627 -22.78 -1.88 -12.67
C PHE A 627 -23.02 -0.74 -13.65
N THR A 628 -23.24 -1.05 -14.93
CA THR A 628 -23.57 -0.06 -15.94
C THR A 628 -25.08 -0.12 -16.23
N PRO A 629 -25.85 0.92 -15.87
CA PRO A 629 -27.28 0.95 -16.11
C PRO A 629 -27.60 1.07 -17.61
N ASP A 630 -28.83 0.74 -17.98
CA ASP A 630 -29.40 0.94 -19.31
C ASP A 630 -28.67 0.21 -20.46
N ILE A 631 -27.81 -0.77 -20.14
CA ILE A 631 -27.23 -1.65 -21.15
C ILE A 631 -28.30 -2.65 -21.63
N PRO A 632 -28.60 -2.70 -22.94
CA PRO A 632 -29.61 -3.59 -23.49
C PRO A 632 -29.19 -5.05 -23.39
N VAL A 633 -30.13 -5.90 -22.96
CA VAL A 633 -29.92 -7.35 -22.87
C VAL A 633 -30.12 -7.98 -24.24
N LEU A 634 -29.02 -8.46 -24.84
CA LEU A 634 -29.04 -9.04 -26.18
C LEU A 634 -29.53 -10.50 -26.20
N GLU A 635 -29.38 -11.22 -25.09
CA GLU A 635 -29.72 -12.64 -24.98
C GLU A 635 -30.23 -12.95 -23.57
N ARG A 636 -31.40 -13.60 -23.46
CA ARG A 636 -32.01 -14.03 -22.19
C ARG A 636 -31.84 -15.53 -22.01
N THR A 637 -31.06 -15.92 -21.00
CA THR A 637 -30.80 -17.34 -20.66
C THR A 637 -31.34 -17.73 -19.28
N LEU A 638 -31.75 -16.74 -18.49
CA LEU A 638 -32.24 -16.86 -17.13
C LEU A 638 -33.49 -15.99 -16.92
N ASP A 639 -34.22 -16.26 -15.85
CA ASP A 639 -35.29 -15.40 -15.34
C ASP A 639 -35.41 -15.61 -13.82
N LEU A 640 -34.47 -15.04 -13.06
CA LEU A 640 -34.36 -15.25 -11.62
C LEU A 640 -34.69 -13.97 -10.87
N GLY A 641 -35.64 -14.07 -9.93
CA GLY A 641 -35.98 -13.01 -9.00
C GLY A 641 -35.21 -13.07 -7.68
N PRO A 642 -35.40 -12.10 -6.78
CA PRO A 642 -34.73 -12.05 -5.48
C PRO A 642 -34.94 -13.30 -4.62
N ASP A 643 -36.13 -13.90 -4.63
CA ASP A 643 -36.42 -15.14 -3.89
C ASP A 643 -35.63 -16.35 -4.42
N ASP A 644 -35.43 -16.42 -5.74
CA ASP A 644 -34.65 -17.49 -6.38
C ASP A 644 -33.16 -17.38 -6.02
N ILE A 645 -32.64 -16.14 -5.96
CA ILE A 645 -31.26 -15.85 -5.56
C ILE A 645 -31.05 -16.21 -4.08
N ALA A 646 -31.97 -15.79 -3.20
CA ALA A 646 -31.91 -16.11 -1.77
C ALA A 646 -32.04 -17.64 -1.52
N GLY A 647 -32.86 -18.34 -2.30
CA GLY A 647 -33.00 -19.79 -2.26
C GLY A 647 -31.70 -20.53 -2.58
N ARG A 648 -30.95 -20.05 -3.58
CA ARG A 648 -29.69 -20.66 -4.04
C ARG A 648 -28.54 -20.47 -3.05
N LEU A 649 -28.47 -19.33 -2.37
CA LEU A 649 -27.47 -19.09 -1.32
C LEU A 649 -27.64 -20.05 -0.14
N ARG A 650 -28.89 -20.34 0.25
CA ARG A 650 -29.19 -21.33 1.30
C ARG A 650 -28.77 -22.74 0.92
N GLN A 651 -28.84 -23.09 -0.38
CA GLN A 651 -28.39 -24.41 -0.88
C GLN A 651 -26.86 -24.51 -1.01
N ALA A 652 -26.16 -23.40 -1.23
CA ALA A 652 -24.69 -23.36 -1.32
C ALA A 652 -23.98 -23.30 0.07
N ALA A 653 -24.72 -22.94 1.12
CA ALA A 653 -24.23 -22.89 2.51
C ALA A 653 -24.47 -24.20 3.30
N HIS A 654 -25.01 -25.24 2.64
CA HIS A 654 -25.15 -26.61 3.13
C HIS A 654 -24.31 -27.55 2.27
#